data_AF-A0A522YSB2-F1
#
_entry.id   AF-A0A522YSB2-F1
#
_cell.length_a   1.000
_cell.length_b   1.000
_cell.length_c   1.000
_cell.angle_alpha   90.00
_cell.angle_beta   90.00
_cell.angle_gamma   90.00
#
_symmetry.space_group_name_H-M   'P 1'
#
loop_
_entity.id
_entity.type
_entity.pdbx_description
1 polymer ?
#
loop_
_entity_poly.entity_id
_entity_poly.type
_entity_poly.pdbx_seq_one_letter_code
_entity_poly.pdbx_strand_id
1 'polypeptide(L)'
;STTMSAISDLLFGFPHAAAYDFQFDKTLLRVGGVIEAGGAASTYRRRRGRAGTLLDEAEQPLDEGPLTSLLAGQTRETFHRAFSLDHVRLREGGQAILEAKDDVGQAIFAAGSGLIGVTRLADALEEEARQIWSERASGARSYYVAQKAHDDARARVRESQVKSAQWAELKKSLDAHEREAEALRLRREAIQAELQATERRRRVLAPIAQRAHVLSQLAGVGDVPDLPADAGQQLETAAREIAQSETSLRLAREQVAGTSVQLDALSFDATLLGRRDQVIALRAERGAVDKALRDTPSLKARAASATERLVQLLRQVGWEAATARDVQARLPGRPQLGELRALLEEHRGLETQLEATAADVREQTETRADLARKIAVLPAPAGGTGLAAVLHGVRAQGDLEAAVRGAQQRHGKAKRALDAGLATLAPWTGSEQDLLALPLVSEAEAYALGENLGVAEEDLAKAEASLAELQDRRRHTALRREQLVRDQQGISPEMLRSVREIRDATWRQLAAHLAGQTEGDVTDARHRFAQELREADGLADRRFDAAETWARLVSLDHDLEERDLEIETALARTESSKAALVAAREAWSRATANLGGPISPEGLKGWRANRSRVLELAEAERTEASEAERVAVRLDEARGQLAKALPAGAIDLSPGVSLAALLQAGESLEAEARDRAEQRRRLEALHGAAEDARQRAEARAADAERKLSAWSARWTSAVAAVGLEGSLAVLRGRLDLMDDIRTATESILGYEGRVHDIGLDVEAFAARVQALASDFGIQAAEADPSTLLSAIEQRLDTIARLAERAEGLRRQLKDAEAREAEALEKGDLARAGLSPLLAAAGVADRDELAEAIRRSENAKALAAQADDLTRAILEAGDGLRLEALLADAVDADATELAAKSAGLQEQLRAVSDEAEAVAALRSEASMRFRQVDDRADAAIAAADQAQARAEMGAQAEAYVRKRAEAALLRWTVERYRAEKQAPLLKRASAIFSELTLGAYQALGVNADEGRPRLIGIQSGGEKVVSVEVMSEGTIDQLFLSLRVAAIEESVADGVRLPFLADDLFTTYDDARSAAGFKVLSRLAEQTQVLFFTHHEHLAELAREVLTPARVSTCRLGDVSMEAA
;
A
#
# COMPACT_ATOMS: atom_id res chain seq x y z
N SER A 1 49.14 -11.50 -0.79
CA SER A 1 50.06 -10.42 -1.24
C SER A 1 49.35 -9.07 -1.35
N THR A 2 50.02 -7.97 -0.94
CA THR A 2 49.53 -6.58 -1.12
C THR A 2 49.38 -6.22 -2.60
N THR A 3 50.29 -6.69 -3.46
CA THR A 3 50.25 -6.45 -4.91
C THR A 3 49.07 -7.14 -5.57
N MET A 4 48.76 -8.37 -5.15
CA MET A 4 47.57 -9.10 -5.62
C MET A 4 46.27 -8.37 -5.23
N SER A 5 46.20 -7.84 -4.00
CA SER A 5 45.09 -7.00 -3.56
C SER A 5 44.99 -5.72 -4.40
N ALA A 6 46.11 -5.06 -4.70
CA ALA A 6 46.14 -3.85 -5.52
C ALA A 6 45.62 -4.09 -6.95
N ILE A 7 46.03 -5.18 -7.60
CA ILE A 7 45.51 -5.55 -8.94
C ILE A 7 43.99 -5.80 -8.87
N SER A 8 43.54 -6.52 -7.85
CA SER A 8 42.11 -6.81 -7.66
C SER A 8 41.31 -5.54 -7.35
N ASP A 9 41.86 -4.62 -6.57
CA ASP A 9 41.27 -3.32 -6.26
C ASP A 9 41.21 -2.42 -7.50
N LEU A 10 42.21 -2.47 -8.40
CA LEU A 10 42.18 -1.74 -9.68
C LEU A 10 41.06 -2.25 -10.60
N LEU A 11 40.94 -3.57 -10.74
CA LEU A 11 39.98 -4.22 -11.63
C LEU A 11 38.53 -4.09 -11.12
N PHE A 12 38.29 -4.36 -9.82
CA PHE A 12 36.93 -4.49 -9.26
C PHE A 12 36.55 -3.42 -8.23
N GLY A 13 37.47 -2.53 -7.88
CA GLY A 13 37.27 -1.52 -6.85
C GLY A 13 37.59 -2.00 -5.44
N PHE A 14 37.85 -1.03 -4.55
CA PHE A 14 38.20 -1.28 -3.16
C PHE A 14 37.02 -1.89 -2.37
N PRO A 15 37.27 -2.86 -1.48
CA PRO A 15 36.23 -3.41 -0.62
C PRO A 15 35.80 -2.39 0.44
N HIS A 16 34.55 -2.51 0.93
CA HIS A 16 33.98 -1.54 1.88
C HIS A 16 34.75 -1.49 3.22
N ALA A 17 35.14 -2.65 3.74
CA ALA A 17 36.09 -2.78 4.84
C ALA A 17 37.50 -2.89 4.26
N ALA A 18 38.25 -1.79 4.18
CA ALA A 18 39.65 -1.87 3.73
C ALA A 18 40.57 -2.07 4.93
N ALA A 19 41.52 -2.99 4.80
CA ALA A 19 42.52 -3.34 5.81
C ALA A 19 43.85 -2.57 5.69
N TYR A 20 43.90 -1.55 4.81
CA TYR A 20 45.15 -0.89 4.39
C TYR A 20 45.19 0.63 4.72
N ASP A 21 44.41 1.10 5.69
CA ASP A 21 44.39 2.52 6.14
C ASP A 21 45.31 2.80 7.34
N PHE A 22 46.32 1.96 7.57
CA PHE A 22 47.22 2.04 8.72
C PHE A 22 48.34 3.10 8.58
N GLN A 23 48.65 3.60 7.37
CA GLN A 23 49.72 4.57 7.14
C GLN A 23 49.24 5.90 6.55
N PHE A 24 48.24 5.89 5.67
CA PHE A 24 47.65 7.08 5.04
C PHE A 24 46.13 7.04 5.15
N ASP A 25 45.49 8.21 5.15
CA ASP A 25 44.03 8.30 5.24
C ASP A 25 43.36 7.54 4.09
N LYS A 26 42.28 6.83 4.41
CA LYS A 26 41.48 6.02 3.47
C LYS A 26 41.03 6.76 2.21
N THR A 27 40.89 8.09 2.25
CA THR A 27 40.49 8.93 1.11
C THR A 27 41.63 9.18 0.12
N LEU A 28 42.89 9.00 0.55
CA LEU A 28 44.09 9.18 -0.25
C LEU A 28 44.53 7.88 -0.96
N LEU A 29 43.93 6.73 -0.63
CA LEU A 29 44.27 5.46 -1.26
C LEU A 29 43.95 5.48 -2.76
N ARG A 30 44.99 5.31 -3.59
CA ARG A 30 44.92 5.21 -5.05
C ARG A 30 45.69 3.97 -5.49
N VAL A 31 45.16 3.26 -6.47
CA VAL A 31 45.91 2.25 -7.23
C VAL A 31 45.81 2.59 -8.70
N GLY A 32 46.92 2.52 -9.42
CA GLY A 32 46.96 2.80 -10.85
C GLY A 32 47.69 1.72 -11.61
N GLY A 33 47.35 1.57 -12.87
CA GLY A 33 48.01 0.64 -13.78
C GLY A 33 47.66 0.94 -15.23
N VAL A 34 48.52 0.50 -16.13
CA VAL A 34 48.28 0.53 -17.58
C VAL A 34 47.76 -0.85 -17.98
N ILE A 35 46.58 -0.89 -18.60
CA ILE A 35 45.99 -2.13 -19.11
C ILE A 35 46.06 -2.06 -20.64
N GLU A 36 46.67 -3.08 -21.24
CA GLU A 36 46.76 -3.22 -22.69
C GLU A 36 45.78 -4.31 -23.17
N ALA A 37 44.89 -3.95 -24.08
CA ALA A 37 43.96 -4.88 -24.69
C ALA A 37 43.79 -4.55 -26.19
N GLY A 38 43.91 -5.56 -27.06
CA GLY A 38 43.72 -5.37 -28.50
C GLY A 38 44.71 -4.42 -29.18
N GLY A 39 45.89 -4.20 -28.58
CA GLY A 39 46.92 -3.27 -29.09
C GLY A 39 46.74 -1.81 -28.66
N ALA A 40 45.76 -1.50 -27.81
CA ALA A 40 45.60 -0.19 -27.19
C ALA A 40 45.96 -0.26 -25.70
N ALA A 41 46.84 0.64 -25.25
CA ALA A 41 47.20 0.82 -23.85
C ALA A 41 46.35 1.94 -23.24
N SER A 42 45.66 1.65 -22.14
CA SER A 42 44.85 2.62 -21.39
C SER A 42 45.33 2.71 -19.94
N THR A 43 45.58 3.92 -19.48
CA THR A 43 45.97 4.19 -18.09
C THR A 43 44.72 4.32 -17.24
N TYR A 44 44.63 3.50 -16.21
CA TYR A 44 43.54 3.54 -15.23
C TYR A 44 44.10 3.84 -13.85
N ARG A 45 43.46 4.76 -13.14
CA ARG A 45 43.64 4.97 -11.71
C ARG A 45 42.32 4.69 -11.01
N ARG A 46 42.33 4.07 -9.85
CA ARG A 46 41.12 3.85 -9.06
C ARG A 46 41.30 4.39 -7.65
N ARG A 47 40.31 5.16 -7.20
CA ARG A 47 40.21 5.69 -5.84
C ARG A 47 39.20 4.92 -5.00
N ARG A 48 39.34 4.97 -3.68
CA ARG A 48 38.30 4.46 -2.78
C ARG A 48 37.07 5.36 -2.79
N GLY A 49 35.89 4.79 -3.04
CA GLY A 49 34.61 5.51 -3.05
C GLY A 49 33.43 4.61 -3.44
N ARG A 50 32.20 5.17 -3.47
CA ARG A 50 30.97 4.44 -3.86
C ARG A 50 30.53 4.69 -5.31
N ALA A 51 30.94 5.82 -5.90
CA ALA A 51 30.59 6.20 -7.27
C ALA A 51 31.73 7.04 -7.87
N GLY A 52 31.94 6.95 -9.19
CA GLY A 52 32.99 7.70 -9.89
C GLY A 52 34.39 7.39 -9.34
N THR A 53 34.70 6.09 -9.23
CA THR A 53 35.95 5.62 -8.61
C THR A 53 37.08 5.37 -9.60
N LEU A 54 36.75 5.04 -10.85
CA LEU A 54 37.70 4.89 -11.94
C LEU A 54 38.04 6.27 -12.53
N LEU A 55 39.33 6.53 -12.68
CA LEU A 55 39.91 7.81 -13.07
C LEU A 55 40.95 7.60 -14.18
N ASP A 56 41.21 8.64 -14.96
CA ASP A 56 42.33 8.70 -15.92
C ASP A 56 43.64 9.20 -15.25
N GLU A 57 44.67 9.42 -16.07
CA GLU A 57 45.96 9.94 -15.62
C GLU A 57 45.88 11.38 -15.04
N ALA A 58 44.90 12.17 -15.48
CA ALA A 58 44.63 13.54 -15.02
C ALA A 58 43.63 13.62 -13.86
N GLU A 59 43.34 12.47 -13.22
CA GLU A 59 42.36 12.30 -12.13
C GLU A 59 40.90 12.65 -12.48
N GLN A 60 40.52 12.62 -13.76
CA GLN A 60 39.14 12.80 -14.18
C GLN A 60 38.37 11.47 -14.19
N PRO A 61 37.08 11.46 -13.80
CA PRO A 61 36.26 10.24 -13.83
C PRO A 61 36.15 9.63 -15.24
N LEU A 62 36.44 8.34 -15.34
CA LEU A 62 36.25 7.54 -16.56
C LEU A 62 34.94 6.75 -16.51
N ASP A 63 34.38 6.49 -17.68
CA ASP A 63 33.31 5.48 -17.83
C ASP A 63 33.88 4.10 -17.46
N GLU A 64 33.17 3.36 -16.61
CA GLU A 64 33.56 2.01 -16.23
C GLU A 64 33.25 0.97 -17.33
N GLY A 65 32.35 1.30 -18.27
CA GLY A 65 31.90 0.41 -19.35
C GLY A 65 33.03 -0.29 -20.13
N PRO A 66 34.06 0.44 -20.63
CA PRO A 66 35.20 -0.17 -21.31
C PRO A 66 35.96 -1.19 -20.45
N LEU A 67 36.20 -0.89 -19.16
CA LEU A 67 36.88 -1.80 -18.24
C LEU A 67 35.98 -3.01 -17.91
N THR A 68 34.70 -2.80 -17.63
CA THR A 68 33.75 -3.88 -17.33
C THR A 68 33.58 -4.83 -18.52
N SER A 69 33.64 -4.31 -19.75
CA SER A 69 33.63 -5.15 -20.97
C SER A 69 34.86 -6.05 -21.05
N LEU A 70 36.05 -5.57 -20.67
CA LEU A 70 37.28 -6.39 -20.61
C LEU A 70 37.22 -7.47 -19.52
N LEU A 71 36.45 -7.26 -18.46
CA LEU A 71 36.25 -8.24 -17.39
C LEU A 71 35.32 -9.40 -17.77
N ALA A 72 34.64 -9.34 -18.92
CA ALA A 72 33.80 -10.42 -19.46
C ALA A 72 32.79 -11.00 -18.44
N GLY A 73 32.18 -10.14 -17.62
CA GLY A 73 31.18 -10.53 -16.60
C GLY A 73 31.77 -11.14 -15.32
N GLN A 74 33.10 -11.17 -15.17
CA GLN A 74 33.73 -11.62 -13.94
C GLN A 74 33.51 -10.62 -12.80
N THR A 75 33.20 -11.15 -11.63
CA THR A 75 33.15 -10.43 -10.36
C THR A 75 34.46 -10.61 -9.60
N ARG A 76 34.70 -9.79 -8.58
CA ARG A 76 35.85 -9.96 -7.69
C ARG A 76 35.95 -11.36 -7.09
N GLU A 77 34.81 -11.92 -6.68
CA GLU A 77 34.75 -13.26 -6.08
C GLU A 77 35.06 -14.36 -7.11
N THR A 78 34.48 -14.26 -8.31
CA THR A 78 34.74 -15.25 -9.37
C THR A 78 36.17 -15.13 -9.91
N PHE A 79 36.73 -13.92 -10.01
CA PHE A 79 38.14 -13.69 -10.33
C PHE A 79 39.09 -14.30 -9.29
N HIS A 80 38.83 -14.06 -8.00
CA HIS A 80 39.62 -14.65 -6.92
C HIS A 80 39.50 -16.18 -6.85
N ARG A 81 38.41 -16.77 -7.31
CA ARG A 81 38.29 -18.24 -7.38
C ARG A 81 38.94 -18.83 -8.63
N ALA A 82 38.89 -18.13 -9.75
CA ALA A 82 39.28 -18.66 -11.05
C ALA A 82 40.67 -18.22 -11.53
N PHE A 83 41.02 -16.94 -11.39
CA PHE A 83 42.23 -16.33 -11.96
C PHE A 83 43.24 -15.85 -10.91
N SER A 84 42.98 -16.04 -9.61
CA SER A 84 43.88 -15.63 -8.53
C SER A 84 44.03 -16.73 -7.49
N LEU A 85 45.19 -17.36 -7.45
CA LEU A 85 45.46 -18.52 -6.61
C LEU A 85 46.65 -18.22 -5.69
N ASP A 86 46.47 -18.49 -4.40
CA ASP A 86 47.53 -18.44 -3.40
C ASP A 86 47.70 -19.83 -2.75
N HIS A 87 48.76 -20.02 -1.95
CA HIS A 87 49.03 -21.31 -1.30
C HIS A 87 47.90 -21.78 -0.37
N VAL A 88 47.15 -20.85 0.25
CA VAL A 88 46.03 -21.19 1.14
C VAL A 88 44.86 -21.72 0.34
N ARG A 89 44.46 -21.01 -0.73
CA ARG A 89 43.38 -21.39 -1.64
C ARG A 89 43.70 -22.63 -2.44
N LEU A 90 44.98 -22.87 -2.74
CA LEU A 90 45.44 -24.12 -3.35
C LEU A 90 45.13 -25.30 -2.42
N ARG A 91 45.45 -25.17 -1.13
CA ARG A 91 45.19 -26.19 -0.10
C ARG A 91 43.71 -26.36 0.21
N GLU A 92 42.97 -25.25 0.36
CA GLU A 92 41.51 -25.27 0.52
C GLU A 92 40.81 -25.92 -0.68
N GLY A 93 41.29 -25.64 -1.88
CA GLY A 93 40.81 -26.28 -3.11
C GLY A 93 41.11 -27.78 -3.16
N GLY A 94 42.31 -28.18 -2.77
CA GLY A 94 42.67 -29.58 -2.60
C GLY A 94 41.81 -30.30 -1.56
N GLN A 95 41.56 -29.64 -0.43
CA GLN A 95 40.68 -30.14 0.63
C GLN A 95 39.21 -30.22 0.17
N ALA A 96 38.74 -29.27 -0.64
CA ALA A 96 37.40 -29.33 -1.23
C ALA A 96 37.23 -30.53 -2.17
N ILE A 97 38.28 -30.95 -2.89
CA ILE A 97 38.27 -32.20 -3.67
C ILE A 97 38.15 -33.41 -2.72
N LEU A 98 38.85 -33.40 -1.58
CA LEU A 98 38.75 -34.45 -0.57
C LEU A 98 37.42 -34.47 0.18
N GLU A 99 36.73 -33.33 0.33
CA GLU A 99 35.45 -33.22 1.04
C GLU A 99 34.27 -33.55 0.11
N ALA A 100 34.39 -33.28 -1.19
CA ALA A 100 33.44 -33.65 -2.25
C ALA A 100 33.52 -35.15 -2.63
N LYS A 101 33.64 -36.03 -1.62
CA LYS A 101 33.88 -37.48 -1.75
C LYS A 101 32.84 -38.23 -2.60
N ASP A 102 31.68 -37.62 -2.79
CA ASP A 102 30.48 -38.26 -3.34
C ASP A 102 29.98 -37.66 -4.68
N ASP A 103 30.60 -36.60 -5.21
CA ASP A 103 30.21 -36.01 -6.51
C ASP A 103 31.39 -35.31 -7.22
N VAL A 104 32.08 -36.05 -8.10
CA VAL A 104 33.13 -35.52 -8.98
C VAL A 104 32.67 -34.37 -9.85
N GLY A 105 31.40 -34.39 -10.26
CA GLY A 105 30.82 -33.31 -11.04
C GLY A 105 30.82 -32.01 -10.25
N GLN A 106 30.59 -32.06 -8.94
CA GLN A 106 30.65 -30.92 -8.03
C GLN A 106 32.09 -30.45 -7.75
N ALA A 107 33.06 -31.37 -7.62
CA ALA A 107 34.48 -31.04 -7.43
C ALA A 107 35.10 -30.36 -8.66
N ILE A 108 34.81 -30.88 -9.86
CA ILE A 108 35.25 -30.28 -11.13
C ILE A 108 34.52 -28.94 -11.37
N PHE A 109 33.23 -28.82 -10.99
CA PHE A 109 32.49 -27.55 -11.04
C PHE A 109 33.02 -26.50 -10.07
N ALA A 110 33.33 -26.89 -8.84
CA ALA A 110 33.94 -26.02 -7.83
C ALA A 110 35.29 -25.48 -8.30
N ALA A 111 36.02 -26.30 -9.07
CA ALA A 111 37.29 -25.95 -9.68
C ALA A 111 37.17 -25.13 -10.99
N GLY A 112 35.98 -24.96 -11.59
CA GLY A 112 35.86 -24.40 -12.95
C GLY A 112 34.78 -23.32 -13.18
N SER A 113 33.56 -23.48 -12.65
CA SER A 113 32.41 -22.70 -13.13
C SER A 113 31.67 -21.87 -12.07
N GLY A 114 31.96 -22.04 -10.77
CA GLY A 114 31.28 -21.30 -9.70
C GLY A 114 29.81 -21.68 -9.47
N LEU A 115 29.31 -22.72 -10.16
CA LEU A 115 27.89 -23.11 -10.19
C LEU A 115 27.48 -24.10 -9.06
N ILE A 116 28.24 -24.17 -7.95
CA ILE A 116 27.88 -24.96 -6.74
C ILE A 116 26.50 -24.54 -6.18
N GLY A 117 26.05 -23.32 -6.47
CA GLY A 117 24.70 -22.87 -6.11
C GLY A 117 23.57 -23.60 -6.85
N VAL A 118 23.82 -24.11 -8.06
CA VAL A 118 22.78 -24.70 -8.92
C VAL A 118 22.39 -26.11 -8.46
N THR A 119 23.35 -26.93 -8.05
CA THR A 119 23.06 -28.26 -7.47
C THR A 119 22.36 -28.14 -6.11
N ARG A 120 22.81 -27.21 -5.25
CA ARG A 120 22.11 -26.90 -4.00
C ARG A 120 20.67 -26.42 -4.23
N LEU A 121 20.44 -25.63 -5.27
CA LEU A 121 19.09 -25.20 -5.64
C LEU A 121 18.23 -26.38 -6.12
N ALA A 122 18.78 -27.30 -6.91
CA ALA A 122 18.07 -28.51 -7.35
C ALA A 122 17.66 -29.40 -6.16
N ASP A 123 18.55 -29.57 -5.18
CA ASP A 123 18.26 -30.34 -3.97
C ASP A 123 17.23 -29.64 -3.06
N ALA A 124 17.29 -28.31 -2.95
CA ALA A 124 16.29 -27.53 -2.24
C ALA A 124 14.90 -27.66 -2.88
N LEU A 125 14.81 -27.58 -4.22
CA LEU A 125 13.55 -27.78 -4.94
C LEU A 125 12.99 -29.20 -4.79
N GLU A 126 13.85 -30.22 -4.69
CA GLU A 126 13.41 -31.57 -4.38
C GLU A 126 12.92 -31.72 -2.94
N GLU A 127 13.58 -31.08 -1.99
CA GLU A 127 13.14 -31.12 -0.60
C GLU A 127 11.82 -30.39 -0.43
N GLU A 128 11.62 -29.25 -1.09
CA GLU A 128 10.33 -28.57 -1.21
C GLU A 128 9.26 -29.51 -1.80
N ALA A 129 9.57 -30.26 -2.87
CA ALA A 129 8.66 -31.24 -3.42
C ALA A 129 8.34 -32.37 -2.41
N ARG A 130 9.32 -32.86 -1.64
CA ARG A 130 9.12 -33.89 -0.60
C ARG A 130 8.31 -33.39 0.59
N GLN A 131 8.38 -32.09 0.91
CA GLN A 131 7.52 -31.44 1.89
C GLN A 131 6.07 -31.34 1.39
N ILE A 132 5.85 -31.34 0.08
CA ILE A 132 4.50 -31.39 -0.48
C ILE A 132 3.96 -32.83 -0.48
N TRP A 133 4.70 -33.77 -1.09
CA TRP A 133 4.27 -35.16 -1.22
C TRP A 133 5.45 -36.15 -1.35
N SER A 134 5.25 -37.39 -0.87
CA SER A 134 6.16 -38.52 -1.10
C SER A 134 5.40 -39.85 -0.97
N GLU A 135 5.98 -40.97 -1.41
CA GLU A 135 5.37 -42.30 -1.28
C GLU A 135 5.01 -42.70 0.15
N ARG A 136 5.78 -42.24 1.14
CA ARG A 136 5.43 -42.43 2.55
C ARG A 136 4.54 -41.29 3.02
N ALA A 137 3.35 -41.61 3.49
CA ALA A 137 2.46 -40.63 4.10
C ALA A 137 3.07 -40.03 5.38
N SER A 138 2.92 -38.72 5.57
CA SER A 138 3.32 -38.02 6.79
C SER A 138 2.41 -36.81 7.02
N GLY A 139 2.04 -36.56 8.28
CA GLY A 139 1.21 -35.42 8.66
C GLY A 139 1.92 -34.06 8.58
N ALA A 140 3.22 -34.03 8.31
CA ALA A 140 3.96 -32.78 8.06
C ALA A 140 3.90 -32.36 6.57
N ARG A 141 3.38 -33.21 5.68
CA ARG A 141 3.36 -32.95 4.23
C ARG A 141 2.06 -32.32 3.79
N SER A 142 2.12 -31.21 3.06
CA SER A 142 0.95 -30.38 2.75
C SER A 142 -0.15 -31.14 2.00
N TYR A 143 0.20 -32.04 1.06
CA TYR A 143 -0.80 -32.87 0.38
C TYR A 143 -1.54 -33.82 1.33
N TYR A 144 -0.82 -34.48 2.25
CA TYR A 144 -1.43 -35.40 3.21
C TYR A 144 -2.22 -34.69 4.31
N VAL A 145 -1.82 -33.46 4.66
CA VAL A 145 -2.62 -32.58 5.52
C VAL A 145 -3.95 -32.24 4.84
N ALA A 146 -3.92 -31.83 3.56
CA ALA A 146 -5.12 -31.55 2.79
C ALA A 146 -5.98 -32.81 2.58
N GLN A 147 -5.36 -33.97 2.35
CA GLN A 147 -6.05 -35.25 2.24
C GLN A 147 -6.77 -35.63 3.54
N LYS A 148 -6.10 -35.50 4.69
CA LYS A 148 -6.72 -35.75 5.98
C LYS A 148 -7.89 -34.80 6.23
N ALA A 149 -7.73 -33.51 5.94
CA ALA A 149 -8.81 -32.53 6.06
C ALA A 149 -10.01 -32.87 5.16
N HIS A 150 -9.76 -33.35 3.94
CA HIS A 150 -10.81 -33.84 3.05
C HIS A 150 -11.55 -35.06 3.62
N ASP A 151 -10.81 -36.04 4.15
CA ASP A 151 -11.39 -37.26 4.70
C ASP A 151 -12.21 -36.98 5.98
N ASP A 152 -11.71 -36.10 6.86
CA ASP A 152 -12.42 -35.64 8.06
C ASP A 152 -13.68 -34.84 7.69
N ALA A 153 -13.63 -33.97 6.68
CA ALA A 153 -14.80 -33.26 6.17
C ALA A 153 -15.83 -34.21 5.54
N ARG A 154 -15.39 -35.20 4.77
CA ARG A 154 -16.26 -36.22 4.17
C ARG A 154 -16.98 -37.08 5.23
N ALA A 155 -16.32 -37.39 6.34
CA ALA A 155 -16.94 -38.08 7.46
C ALA A 155 -18.04 -37.22 8.10
N ARG A 156 -17.77 -35.93 8.35
CA ARG A 156 -18.76 -34.97 8.87
C ARG A 156 -19.98 -34.78 7.96
N VAL A 157 -19.79 -34.80 6.63
CA VAL A 157 -20.92 -34.77 5.67
C VAL A 157 -21.83 -36.01 5.82
N ARG A 158 -21.28 -37.20 6.09
CA ARG A 158 -22.11 -38.41 6.29
C ARG A 158 -22.83 -38.40 7.63
N GLU A 159 -22.18 -37.92 8.69
CA GLU A 159 -22.76 -37.84 10.04
C GLU A 159 -23.86 -36.77 10.17
N SER A 160 -23.86 -35.77 9.28
CA SER A 160 -24.82 -34.66 9.28
C SER A 160 -26.13 -34.94 8.53
N GLN A 161 -26.29 -36.09 7.86
CA GLN A 161 -27.58 -36.50 7.26
C GLN A 161 -28.56 -37.02 8.33
N VAL A 162 -29.58 -36.23 8.67
CA VAL A 162 -30.60 -36.57 9.68
C VAL A 162 -31.63 -37.58 9.16
N LYS A 163 -31.99 -38.58 9.98
CA LYS A 163 -33.10 -39.52 9.72
C LYS A 163 -34.45 -38.80 9.87
N SER A 164 -35.26 -38.79 8.81
CA SER A 164 -36.57 -38.11 8.64
C SER A 164 -37.54 -38.13 9.85
N ALA A 165 -37.52 -39.13 10.72
CA ALA A 165 -38.43 -39.24 11.88
C ALA A 165 -38.13 -38.25 13.02
N GLN A 166 -36.86 -37.88 13.24
CA GLN A 166 -36.48 -36.98 14.34
C GLN A 166 -36.80 -35.51 14.06
N TRP A 167 -36.75 -35.11 12.78
CA TRP A 167 -37.06 -33.74 12.34
C TRP A 167 -38.56 -33.41 12.52
N ALA A 168 -39.45 -34.36 12.21
CA ALA A 168 -40.91 -34.16 12.30
C ALA A 168 -41.40 -33.93 13.74
N GLU A 169 -40.82 -34.61 14.73
CA GLU A 169 -41.19 -34.46 16.13
C GLU A 169 -40.75 -33.10 16.71
N LEU A 170 -39.53 -32.65 16.36
CA LEU A 170 -38.99 -31.37 16.82
C LEU A 170 -39.74 -30.17 16.21
N LYS A 171 -40.15 -30.26 14.93
CA LYS A 171 -40.95 -29.20 14.28
C LYS A 171 -42.33 -29.03 14.93
N LYS A 172 -42.99 -30.14 15.26
CA LYS A 172 -44.30 -30.13 15.93
C LYS A 172 -44.27 -29.46 17.30
N SER A 173 -43.22 -29.71 18.09
CA SER A 173 -43.04 -29.08 19.41
C SER A 173 -42.77 -27.56 19.29
N LEU A 174 -41.97 -27.14 18.31
CA LEU A 174 -41.68 -25.72 18.06
C LEU A 174 -42.95 -24.95 17.65
N ASP A 175 -43.73 -25.48 16.70
CA ASP A 175 -44.95 -24.84 16.21
C ASP A 175 -46.02 -24.65 17.32
N ALA A 176 -46.05 -25.54 18.32
CA ALA A 176 -46.95 -25.42 19.45
C ALA A 176 -46.59 -24.23 20.36
N HIS A 177 -45.31 -24.09 20.72
CA HIS A 177 -44.83 -22.98 21.55
C HIS A 177 -44.82 -21.63 20.81
N GLU A 178 -44.70 -21.62 19.48
CA GLU A 178 -44.85 -20.40 18.67
C GLU A 178 -46.28 -19.84 18.71
N ARG A 179 -47.31 -20.70 18.62
CA ARG A 179 -48.71 -20.25 18.73
C ARG A 179 -49.05 -19.71 20.11
N GLU A 180 -48.53 -20.35 21.16
CA GLU A 180 -48.74 -19.93 22.54
C GLU A 180 -48.04 -18.60 22.83
N ALA A 181 -46.82 -18.40 22.33
CA ALA A 181 -46.10 -17.13 22.43
C ALA A 181 -46.82 -15.99 21.69
N GLU A 182 -47.44 -16.27 20.54
CA GLU A 182 -48.18 -15.27 19.77
C GLU A 182 -49.48 -14.83 20.48
N ALA A 183 -50.21 -15.77 21.09
CA ALA A 183 -51.39 -15.46 21.88
C ALA A 183 -51.05 -14.58 23.11
N LEU A 184 -49.95 -14.88 23.80
CA LEU A 184 -49.46 -14.08 24.92
C LEU A 184 -48.94 -12.71 24.48
N ARG A 185 -48.30 -12.61 23.30
CA ARG A 185 -47.87 -11.35 22.70
C ARG A 185 -49.05 -10.40 22.47
N LEU A 186 -50.10 -10.86 21.80
CA LEU A 186 -51.30 -10.05 21.52
C LEU A 186 -51.99 -9.59 22.80
N ARG A 187 -52.07 -10.46 23.81
CA ARG A 187 -52.62 -10.12 25.12
C ARG A 187 -51.77 -9.08 25.86
N ARG A 188 -50.44 -9.20 25.80
CA ARG A 188 -49.49 -8.24 26.37
C ARG A 188 -49.58 -6.89 25.68
N GLU A 189 -49.65 -6.86 24.35
CA GLU A 189 -49.79 -5.63 23.54
C GLU A 189 -51.08 -4.88 23.87
N ALA A 190 -52.20 -5.59 24.04
CA ALA A 190 -53.46 -4.99 24.44
C ALA A 190 -53.39 -4.33 25.84
N ILE A 191 -52.85 -5.05 26.84
CA ILE A 191 -52.68 -4.53 28.21
C ILE A 191 -51.69 -3.37 28.24
N GLN A 192 -50.60 -3.46 27.47
CA GLN A 192 -49.57 -2.42 27.38
C GLN A 192 -50.09 -1.14 26.70
N ALA A 193 -50.90 -1.26 25.64
CA ALA A 193 -51.53 -0.11 25.00
C ALA A 193 -52.50 0.61 25.95
N GLU A 194 -53.27 -0.13 26.74
CA GLU A 194 -54.17 0.44 27.75
C GLU A 194 -53.40 1.08 28.92
N LEU A 195 -52.29 0.47 29.34
CA LEU A 195 -51.40 1.02 30.36
C LEU A 195 -50.73 2.30 29.87
N GLN A 196 -50.24 2.33 28.62
CA GLN A 196 -49.62 3.51 28.02
C GLN A 196 -50.61 4.67 27.92
N ALA A 197 -51.84 4.42 27.47
CA ALA A 197 -52.88 5.46 27.44
C ALA A 197 -53.19 6.02 28.83
N THR A 198 -53.24 5.16 29.85
CA THR A 198 -53.52 5.54 31.24
C THR A 198 -52.34 6.31 31.87
N GLU A 199 -51.10 5.86 31.66
CA GLU A 199 -49.89 6.52 32.14
C GLU A 199 -49.60 7.83 31.41
N ARG A 200 -49.87 7.93 30.10
CA ARG A 200 -49.78 9.19 29.36
C ARG A 200 -50.63 10.27 30.01
N ARG A 201 -51.92 9.97 30.24
CA ARG A 201 -52.85 10.90 30.92
C ARG A 201 -52.33 11.29 32.30
N ARG A 202 -51.80 10.34 33.07
CA ARG A 202 -51.21 10.61 34.40
C ARG A 202 -49.97 11.52 34.32
N ARG A 203 -49.08 11.30 33.35
CA ARG A 203 -47.81 12.02 33.18
C ARG A 203 -48.00 13.48 32.75
N VAL A 204 -48.93 13.75 31.84
CA VAL A 204 -49.12 15.11 31.31
C VAL A 204 -49.92 16.02 32.24
N LEU A 205 -50.66 15.46 33.20
CA LEU A 205 -51.60 16.19 34.04
C LEU A 205 -50.95 17.30 34.88
N ALA A 206 -49.85 17.00 35.58
CA ALA A 206 -49.15 17.99 36.41
C ALA A 206 -48.35 19.03 35.60
N PRO A 207 -47.58 18.66 34.56
CA PRO A 207 -46.90 19.62 33.68
C PRO A 207 -47.87 20.58 32.97
N ILE A 208 -49.04 20.11 32.56
CA ILE A 208 -50.09 20.96 31.98
C ILE A 208 -50.51 22.06 32.97
N ALA A 209 -50.72 21.70 34.25
CA ALA A 209 -51.06 22.67 35.29
C ALA A 209 -49.90 23.64 35.61
N GLN A 210 -48.66 23.15 35.64
CA GLN A 210 -47.47 23.98 35.89
C GLN A 210 -47.18 24.95 34.74
N ARG A 211 -47.35 24.51 33.49
CA ARG A 211 -47.19 25.36 32.30
C ARG A 211 -48.14 26.54 32.33
N ALA A 212 -49.40 26.31 32.73
CA ALA A 212 -50.37 27.38 32.92
C ALA A 212 -49.90 28.40 33.99
N HIS A 213 -49.24 27.94 35.05
CA HIS A 213 -48.68 28.81 36.09
C HIS A 213 -47.46 29.62 35.61
N VAL A 214 -46.48 29.00 34.94
CA VAL A 214 -45.25 29.68 34.46
C VAL A 214 -45.58 30.74 33.39
N LEU A 215 -46.52 30.45 32.49
CA LEU A 215 -46.99 31.43 31.51
C LEU A 215 -47.62 32.67 32.18
N SER A 216 -48.27 32.48 33.33
CA SER A 216 -48.77 33.60 34.14
C SER A 216 -47.65 34.41 34.80
N GLN A 217 -46.54 33.77 35.21
CA GLN A 217 -45.39 34.47 35.81
C GLN A 217 -44.60 35.26 34.78
N LEU A 218 -44.37 34.70 33.59
CA LEU A 218 -43.67 35.36 32.49
C LEU A 218 -44.37 36.67 32.08
N ALA A 219 -45.71 36.67 32.05
CA ALA A 219 -46.50 37.87 31.80
C ALA A 219 -46.27 38.99 32.85
N GLY A 220 -45.77 38.66 34.05
CA GLY A 220 -45.50 39.62 35.12
C GLY A 220 -44.12 40.31 35.10
N VAL A 221 -43.16 39.87 34.27
CA VAL A 221 -41.77 40.38 34.27
C VAL A 221 -41.58 41.73 33.55
N GLY A 222 -42.49 42.08 32.63
CA GLY A 222 -42.46 43.35 31.88
C GLY A 222 -41.41 43.40 30.76
N ASP A 223 -41.14 44.60 30.24
CA ASP A 223 -40.18 44.82 29.14
C ASP A 223 -38.73 44.86 29.66
N VAL A 224 -37.82 44.13 29.01
CA VAL A 224 -36.43 43.93 29.46
C VAL A 224 -35.47 44.04 28.26
N PRO A 225 -34.33 44.76 28.37
CA PRO A 225 -33.38 44.92 27.28
C PRO A 225 -32.79 43.58 26.81
N ASP A 226 -32.64 43.43 25.49
CA ASP A 226 -32.13 42.22 24.86
C ASP A 226 -30.60 42.20 24.87
N LEU A 227 -30.04 41.59 25.92
CA LEU A 227 -28.61 41.42 26.09
C LEU A 227 -28.16 40.03 25.59
N PRO A 228 -26.93 39.91 25.04
CA PRO A 228 -26.35 38.62 24.66
C PRO A 228 -26.32 37.64 25.84
N ALA A 229 -26.52 36.35 25.57
CA ALA A 229 -26.58 35.32 26.60
C ALA A 229 -25.25 35.15 27.37
N ASP A 230 -24.12 35.54 26.78
CA ASP A 230 -22.78 35.48 27.36
C ASP A 230 -22.33 36.82 27.98
N ALA A 231 -23.21 37.83 28.05
CA ALA A 231 -22.88 39.14 28.60
C ALA A 231 -22.31 39.06 30.03
N GLY A 232 -22.80 38.15 30.87
CA GLY A 232 -22.25 37.90 32.21
C GLY A 232 -20.82 37.31 32.18
N GLN A 233 -20.52 36.44 31.22
CA GLN A 233 -19.21 35.81 31.08
C GLN A 233 -18.16 36.77 30.50
N GLN A 234 -18.57 37.62 29.54
CA GLN A 234 -17.72 38.68 29.00
C GLN A 234 -17.31 39.67 30.10
N LEU A 235 -18.24 40.00 31.01
CA LEU A 235 -17.97 40.84 32.18
C LEU A 235 -16.93 40.23 33.13
N GLU A 236 -17.05 38.93 33.42
CA GLU A 236 -16.16 38.22 34.35
C GLU A 236 -14.75 37.98 33.77
N THR A 237 -14.65 37.70 32.47
CA THR A 237 -13.36 37.49 31.79
C THR A 237 -12.53 38.76 31.77
N ALA A 238 -13.12 39.88 31.35
CA ALA A 238 -12.44 41.18 31.35
C ALA A 238 -12.01 41.59 32.77
N ALA A 239 -12.84 41.33 33.79
CA ALA A 239 -12.48 41.61 35.18
C ALA A 239 -11.25 40.81 35.67
N ARG A 240 -11.08 39.55 35.22
CA ARG A 240 -9.92 38.72 35.56
C ARG A 240 -8.64 39.17 34.86
N GLU A 241 -8.71 39.51 33.58
CA GLU A 241 -7.54 39.95 32.80
C GLU A 241 -6.98 41.28 33.32
N ILE A 242 -7.85 42.19 33.75
CA ILE A 242 -7.46 43.43 34.42
C ILE A 242 -6.67 43.12 35.71
N ALA A 243 -7.20 42.24 36.57
CA ALA A 243 -6.56 41.90 37.85
C ALA A 243 -5.20 41.17 37.71
N GLN A 244 -5.06 40.31 36.69
CA GLN A 244 -3.79 39.62 36.42
C GLN A 244 -2.70 40.56 35.90
N SER A 245 -3.08 41.49 35.02
CA SER A 245 -2.16 42.48 34.46
C SER A 245 -1.59 43.40 35.55
N GLU A 246 -2.43 43.83 36.50
CA GLU A 246 -2.03 44.64 37.65
C GLU A 246 -1.04 43.91 38.59
N THR A 247 -1.22 42.59 38.76
CA THR A 247 -0.30 41.77 39.58
C THR A 247 1.05 41.58 38.90
N SER A 248 1.05 41.34 37.59
CA SER A 248 2.28 41.13 36.81
C SER A 248 3.15 42.40 36.77
N LEU A 249 2.51 43.56 36.63
CA LEU A 249 3.17 44.86 36.66
C LEU A 249 3.90 45.10 38.00
N ARG A 250 3.28 44.73 39.13
CA ARG A 250 3.86 44.88 40.46
C ARG A 250 5.13 44.05 40.64
N LEU A 251 5.11 42.78 40.24
CA LEU A 251 6.26 41.87 40.39
C LEU A 251 7.46 42.30 39.53
N ALA A 252 7.21 42.78 38.30
CA ALA A 252 8.28 43.28 37.44
C ALA A 252 9.02 44.48 38.07
N ARG A 253 8.26 45.41 38.69
CA ARG A 253 8.83 46.57 39.41
C ARG A 253 9.72 46.18 40.58
N GLU A 254 9.31 45.19 41.37
CA GLU A 254 10.09 44.71 42.52
C GLU A 254 11.44 44.11 42.10
N GLN A 255 11.46 43.39 40.97
CA GLN A 255 12.67 42.77 40.45
C GLN A 255 13.67 43.79 39.90
N VAL A 256 13.19 44.84 39.21
CA VAL A 256 14.03 45.97 38.77
C VAL A 256 14.71 46.62 39.99
N ALA A 257 13.95 46.90 41.04
CA ALA A 257 14.50 47.51 42.26
C ALA A 257 15.57 46.63 42.94
N GLY A 258 15.35 45.31 43.02
CA GLY A 258 16.26 44.38 43.68
C GLY A 258 17.61 44.19 42.97
N THR A 259 17.61 44.08 41.64
CA THR A 259 18.86 43.90 40.88
C THR A 259 19.72 45.17 40.86
N SER A 260 19.10 46.36 40.90
CA SER A 260 19.83 47.62 40.99
C SER A 260 20.66 47.72 42.28
N VAL A 261 20.08 47.34 43.43
CA VAL A 261 20.77 47.40 44.73
C VAL A 261 22.00 46.48 44.80
N GLN A 262 21.95 45.31 44.18
CA GLN A 262 23.08 44.36 44.18
C GLN A 262 24.27 44.86 43.36
N LEU A 263 24.00 45.61 42.30
CA LEU A 263 25.04 46.18 41.44
C LEU A 263 25.81 47.29 42.16
N ASP A 264 25.13 48.09 42.98
CA ASP A 264 25.73 49.21 43.71
C ASP A 264 26.67 48.77 44.86
N ALA A 265 26.67 47.48 45.25
CA ALA A 265 27.43 46.96 46.39
C ALA A 265 28.87 46.45 46.07
N LEU A 266 29.30 46.45 44.80
CA LEU A 266 30.62 45.93 44.40
C LEU A 266 31.64 47.08 44.15
N SER A 267 32.86 46.99 44.73
CA SER A 267 33.95 47.97 44.55
C SER A 267 35.33 47.30 44.40
N PHE A 268 36.12 47.74 43.41
CA PHE A 268 37.49 47.27 43.14
C PHE A 268 38.32 48.38 42.46
N ASP A 269 39.66 48.33 42.59
CA ASP A 269 40.56 49.32 41.99
C ASP A 269 40.97 48.94 40.57
N ALA A 270 40.35 49.58 39.58
CA ALA A 270 40.61 49.33 38.17
C ALA A 270 42.02 49.74 37.71
N THR A 271 42.71 50.61 38.45
CA THR A 271 44.03 51.13 38.02
C THR A 271 45.16 50.12 38.23
N LEU A 272 45.09 49.31 39.29
CA LEU A 272 46.09 48.28 39.58
C LEU A 272 45.94 47.05 38.68
N LEU A 273 44.72 46.72 38.25
CA LEU A 273 44.48 45.64 37.29
C LEU A 273 45.17 45.89 35.94
N GLY A 274 45.32 47.16 35.56
CA GLY A 274 46.01 47.58 34.34
C GLY A 274 47.52 47.36 34.31
N ARG A 275 48.17 46.97 35.42
CA ARG A 275 49.62 46.73 35.48
C ARG A 275 50.05 45.27 35.30
N ARG A 276 49.11 44.39 34.93
CA ARG A 276 49.31 42.94 34.73
C ARG A 276 50.48 42.59 33.82
N ASP A 277 50.57 43.29 32.70
CA ASP A 277 51.51 42.94 31.62
C ASP A 277 52.96 43.28 31.97
N GLN A 278 53.17 44.31 32.80
CA GLN A 278 54.50 44.72 33.26
C GLN A 278 55.15 43.67 34.17
N VAL A 279 54.34 42.96 34.97
CA VAL A 279 54.81 41.90 35.87
C VAL A 279 55.26 40.65 35.09
N ILE A 280 54.52 40.29 34.03
CA ILE A 280 54.83 39.14 33.17
C ILE A 280 56.14 39.37 32.40
N ALA A 281 56.39 40.59 31.94
CA ALA A 281 57.57 40.94 31.14
C ALA A 281 58.89 40.76 31.92
N LEU A 282 58.95 41.21 33.18
CA LEU A 282 60.16 41.12 34.00
C LEU A 282 60.57 39.68 34.35
N ARG A 283 59.62 38.73 34.34
CA ARG A 283 59.91 37.31 34.62
C ARG A 283 60.72 36.65 33.51
N ALA A 284 60.51 37.07 32.27
CA ALA A 284 61.17 36.49 31.10
C ALA A 284 62.65 36.92 30.97
N GLU A 285 62.99 38.14 31.38
CA GLU A 285 64.35 38.71 31.21
C GLU A 285 65.44 38.03 32.06
N ARG A 286 65.08 37.41 33.20
CA ARG A 286 66.05 36.81 34.15
C ARG A 286 66.97 35.75 33.53
N GLY A 287 66.45 34.90 32.64
CA GLY A 287 67.22 33.78 32.07
C GLY A 287 68.24 34.18 31.00
N ALA A 288 68.11 35.38 30.41
CA ALA A 288 68.96 35.84 29.32
C ALA A 288 70.30 36.41 29.81
N VAL A 289 70.31 37.05 30.98
CA VAL A 289 71.46 37.73 31.58
C VAL A 289 72.60 36.75 31.93
N ASP A 290 72.29 35.58 32.50
CA ASP A 290 73.28 34.58 32.93
C ASP A 290 74.05 33.88 31.79
N LYS A 291 73.50 33.90 30.57
CA LYS A 291 74.09 33.25 29.40
C LYS A 291 75.10 34.17 28.69
N ALA A 292 74.84 35.48 28.70
CA ALA A 292 75.58 36.47 27.93
C ALA A 292 77.03 36.67 28.41
N LEU A 293 77.32 36.53 29.71
CA LEU A 293 78.65 36.76 30.28
C LEU A 293 79.75 35.75 29.85
N ARG A 294 79.40 34.62 29.20
CA ARG A 294 80.35 33.55 28.83
C ARG A 294 80.96 33.65 27.43
N ASP A 295 80.38 34.41 26.50
CA ASP A 295 80.67 34.30 25.05
C ASP A 295 81.64 35.37 24.46
N THR A 296 82.14 36.30 25.29
CA THR A 296 82.80 37.55 24.86
C THR A 296 84.11 37.44 24.04
N PRO A 297 85.07 36.50 24.29
CA PRO A 297 86.38 36.49 23.61
C PRO A 297 86.35 36.13 22.11
N SER A 298 85.44 35.24 21.71
CA SER A 298 85.30 34.73 20.33
C SER A 298 84.83 35.81 19.35
N LEU A 299 84.07 36.79 19.85
CA LEU A 299 83.48 37.85 19.04
C LEU A 299 84.54 38.83 18.50
N LYS A 300 85.63 39.09 19.23
CA LYS A 300 86.67 40.06 18.82
C LYS A 300 87.47 39.64 17.58
N ALA A 301 87.74 38.35 17.37
CA ALA A 301 88.52 37.86 16.23
C ALA A 301 87.77 37.98 14.89
N ARG A 302 86.43 37.90 14.92
CA ARG A 302 85.59 37.96 13.72
C ARG A 302 85.44 39.39 13.16
N ALA A 303 85.61 40.42 13.99
CA ALA A 303 85.53 41.83 13.57
C ALA A 303 86.63 42.24 12.57
N ALA A 304 87.85 41.73 12.76
CA ALA A 304 89.00 42.10 11.92
C ALA A 304 88.84 41.64 10.46
N SER A 305 88.40 40.40 10.24
CA SER A 305 88.28 39.81 8.90
C SER A 305 87.19 40.48 8.05
N ALA A 306 86.08 40.91 8.65
CA ALA A 306 85.00 41.58 7.95
C ALA A 306 85.41 42.97 7.40
N THR A 307 86.43 43.60 7.99
CA THR A 307 86.90 44.94 7.60
C THR A 307 87.58 44.98 6.24
N GLU A 308 88.34 43.95 5.87
CA GLU A 308 89.00 43.89 4.55
C GLU A 308 88.01 43.74 3.39
N ARG A 309 86.92 42.98 3.61
CA ARG A 309 85.87 42.72 2.61
C ARG A 309 85.11 43.99 2.25
N LEU A 310 84.88 44.87 3.23
CA LEU A 310 84.14 46.11 3.07
C LEU A 310 84.79 47.05 2.04
N VAL A 311 86.12 47.17 2.08
CA VAL A 311 86.87 48.10 1.24
C VAL A 311 86.76 47.77 -0.25
N GLN A 312 86.65 46.49 -0.62
CA GLN A 312 86.50 46.06 -2.02
C GLN A 312 85.16 46.46 -2.63
N LEU A 313 84.08 46.33 -1.85
CA LEU A 313 82.71 46.55 -2.33
C LEU A 313 82.40 48.03 -2.53
N LEU A 314 82.98 48.92 -1.71
CA LEU A 314 82.83 50.39 -1.86
C LEU A 314 83.28 50.91 -3.23
N ARG A 315 84.34 50.33 -3.82
CA ARG A 315 84.83 50.75 -5.14
C ARG A 315 83.85 50.49 -6.28
N GLN A 316 83.04 49.43 -6.19
CA GLN A 316 82.12 49.04 -7.26
C GLN A 316 80.89 49.96 -7.36
N VAL A 317 80.51 50.59 -6.25
CA VAL A 317 79.42 51.58 -6.18
C VAL A 317 79.95 53.03 -6.32
N GLY A 318 81.25 53.18 -6.58
CA GLY A 318 81.92 54.47 -6.81
C GLY A 318 82.20 55.28 -5.55
N TRP A 319 82.28 54.64 -4.37
CA TRP A 319 82.54 55.30 -3.08
C TRP A 319 84.02 55.20 -2.69
N GLU A 320 84.54 56.24 -2.02
CA GLU A 320 85.90 56.23 -1.45
C GLU A 320 86.00 55.30 -0.22
N ALA A 321 87.21 54.81 0.08
CA ALA A 321 87.47 53.93 1.22
C ALA A 321 87.25 54.68 2.55
N ALA A 322 86.43 54.14 3.45
CA ALA A 322 86.07 54.73 4.74
C ALA A 322 85.91 53.66 5.84
N THR A 323 85.89 54.04 7.13
CA THR A 323 85.74 53.09 8.25
C THR A 323 84.34 52.47 8.30
N ALA A 324 84.15 51.33 8.98
CA ALA A 324 82.84 50.69 9.08
C ALA A 324 81.75 51.64 9.65
N ARG A 325 82.07 52.47 10.65
CA ARG A 325 81.10 53.48 11.15
C ARG A 325 80.77 54.56 10.12
N ASP A 326 81.76 55.03 9.38
CA ASP A 326 81.57 56.07 8.35
C ASP A 326 80.78 55.54 7.14
N VAL A 327 81.01 54.26 6.77
CA VAL A 327 80.27 53.58 5.71
C VAL A 327 78.82 53.28 6.14
N GLN A 328 78.61 52.87 7.40
CA GLN A 328 77.27 52.67 7.96
C GLN A 328 76.46 53.98 7.94
N ALA A 329 77.10 55.12 8.22
CA ALA A 329 76.46 56.42 8.19
C ALA A 329 76.11 56.91 6.77
N ARG A 330 76.80 56.41 5.73
CA ARG A 330 76.57 56.79 4.32
C ARG A 330 75.59 55.86 3.59
N LEU A 331 75.46 54.61 4.01
CA LEU A 331 74.47 53.67 3.46
C LEU A 331 73.05 54.13 3.81
N PRO A 332 72.06 54.03 2.88
CA PRO A 332 70.65 54.12 3.24
C PRO A 332 70.30 53.11 4.35
N GLY A 333 69.16 53.15 5.03
CA GLY A 333 68.85 52.13 6.04
C GLY A 333 68.42 50.76 5.42
N ARG A 334 68.61 49.66 6.17
CA ARG A 334 68.14 48.30 5.78
C ARG A 334 66.64 48.23 5.52
N PRO A 335 65.78 48.84 6.34
CA PRO A 335 64.34 48.76 6.15
C PRO A 335 63.94 49.32 4.79
N GLN A 336 64.54 50.43 4.37
CA GLN A 336 64.17 51.07 3.12
C GLN A 336 64.59 50.26 1.88
N LEU A 337 65.76 49.59 1.88
CA LEU A 337 66.16 48.72 0.76
C LEU A 337 65.39 47.39 0.74
N GLY A 338 65.10 46.83 1.91
CA GLY A 338 64.28 45.62 2.05
C GLY A 338 62.83 45.84 1.62
N GLU A 339 62.24 46.98 1.98
CA GLU A 339 60.90 47.40 1.56
C GLU A 339 60.81 47.55 0.05
N LEU A 340 61.81 48.17 -0.59
CA LEU A 340 61.86 48.29 -2.05
C LEU A 340 61.94 46.90 -2.75
N ARG A 341 62.73 45.95 -2.24
CA ARG A 341 62.78 44.61 -2.85
C ARG A 341 61.51 43.81 -2.66
N ALA A 342 60.93 43.85 -1.47
CA ALA A 342 59.66 43.18 -1.18
C ALA A 342 58.56 43.71 -2.12
N LEU A 343 58.52 45.02 -2.35
CA LEU A 343 57.61 45.63 -3.32
C LEU A 343 57.91 45.18 -4.76
N LEU A 344 59.16 45.05 -5.19
CA LEU A 344 59.47 44.60 -6.56
C LEU A 344 58.99 43.17 -6.88
N GLU A 345 59.09 42.25 -5.92
CA GLU A 345 58.58 40.87 -6.08
C GLU A 345 57.05 40.83 -5.95
N GLU A 346 56.47 41.63 -5.04
CA GLU A 346 55.03 41.79 -4.87
C GLU A 346 54.39 42.28 -6.19
N HIS A 347 55.01 43.22 -6.90
CA HIS A 347 54.50 43.74 -8.18
C HIS A 347 54.33 42.67 -9.25
N ARG A 348 55.36 41.83 -9.46
CA ARG A 348 55.36 40.80 -10.51
C ARG A 348 54.29 39.74 -10.23
N GLY A 349 54.11 39.39 -8.96
CA GLY A 349 53.03 38.50 -8.53
C GLY A 349 51.65 39.12 -8.77
N LEU A 350 51.47 40.40 -8.43
CA LEU A 350 50.20 41.10 -8.60
C LEU A 350 49.81 41.34 -10.07
N GLU A 351 50.76 41.67 -10.95
CA GLU A 351 50.49 41.82 -12.40
C GLU A 351 50.01 40.51 -13.03
N THR A 352 50.73 39.42 -12.77
CA THR A 352 50.36 38.08 -13.27
C THR A 352 48.98 37.65 -12.76
N GLN A 353 48.69 37.97 -11.49
CA GLN A 353 47.40 37.67 -10.88
C GLN A 353 46.27 38.53 -11.46
N LEU A 354 46.52 39.79 -11.78
CA LEU A 354 45.53 40.68 -12.38
C LEU A 354 45.17 40.24 -13.82
N GLU A 355 46.16 39.87 -14.63
CA GLU A 355 45.92 39.38 -16.00
C GLU A 355 45.13 38.06 -16.00
N ALA A 356 45.49 37.12 -15.12
CA ALA A 356 44.80 35.84 -15.00
C ALA A 356 43.34 36.01 -14.53
N THR A 357 43.09 36.87 -13.54
CA THR A 357 41.73 37.12 -13.04
C THR A 357 40.87 37.89 -14.03
N ALA A 358 41.44 38.81 -14.81
CA ALA A 358 40.72 39.51 -15.89
C ALA A 358 40.36 38.58 -17.07
N ALA A 359 41.17 37.56 -17.35
CA ALA A 359 40.82 36.51 -18.32
C ALA A 359 39.65 35.64 -17.82
N ASP A 360 39.69 35.18 -16.57
CA ASP A 360 38.64 34.36 -15.95
C ASP A 360 37.28 35.10 -15.92
N VAL A 361 37.27 36.40 -15.56
CA VAL A 361 36.04 37.22 -15.58
C VAL A 361 35.40 37.27 -16.97
N ARG A 362 36.21 37.41 -18.03
CA ARG A 362 35.69 37.46 -19.41
C ARG A 362 35.08 36.13 -19.84
N GLU A 363 35.77 35.02 -19.60
CA GLU A 363 35.31 33.67 -19.94
C GLU A 363 33.98 33.32 -19.24
N GLN A 364 33.87 33.60 -17.93
CA GLN A 364 32.64 33.33 -17.19
C GLN A 364 31.48 34.24 -17.62
N THR A 365 31.77 35.49 -18.02
CA THR A 365 30.76 36.43 -18.52
C THR A 365 30.19 35.97 -19.87
N GLU A 366 31.04 35.50 -20.78
CA GLU A 366 30.61 34.97 -22.08
C GLU A 366 29.78 33.68 -21.91
N THR A 367 30.23 32.78 -21.03
CA THR A 367 29.51 31.54 -20.70
C THR A 367 28.11 31.82 -20.15
N ARG A 368 27.98 32.78 -19.22
CA ARG A 368 26.68 33.19 -18.68
C ARG A 368 25.78 33.78 -19.76
N ALA A 369 26.31 34.66 -20.60
CA ALA A 369 25.55 35.29 -21.68
C ALA A 369 25.03 34.26 -22.69
N ASP A 370 25.83 33.24 -23.01
CA ASP A 370 25.41 32.16 -23.90
C ASP A 370 24.28 31.31 -23.31
N LEU A 371 24.39 30.95 -22.03
CA LEU A 371 23.35 30.21 -21.31
C LEU A 371 22.05 31.04 -21.19
N ALA A 372 22.14 32.34 -20.95
CA ALA A 372 20.98 33.24 -20.91
C ALA A 372 20.24 33.29 -22.26
N ARG A 373 20.96 33.35 -23.38
CA ARG A 373 20.36 33.28 -24.73
C ARG A 373 19.67 31.94 -24.97
N LYS A 374 20.30 30.82 -24.57
CA LYS A 374 19.71 29.48 -24.69
C LYS A 374 18.42 29.33 -23.88
N ILE A 375 18.34 29.93 -22.69
CA ILE A 375 17.12 29.95 -21.87
C ILE A 375 16.03 30.82 -22.53
N ALA A 376 16.38 31.99 -23.08
CA ALA A 376 15.42 32.92 -23.67
C ALA A 376 14.72 32.39 -24.94
N VAL A 377 15.36 31.46 -25.67
CA VAL A 377 14.79 30.82 -26.87
C VAL A 377 13.80 29.71 -26.50
N LEU A 378 13.81 29.21 -25.26
CA LEU A 378 12.83 28.21 -24.81
C LEU A 378 11.48 28.88 -24.49
N PRO A 379 10.36 28.38 -25.05
CA PRO A 379 9.03 28.89 -24.72
C PRO A 379 8.77 28.87 -23.21
N ALA A 380 8.02 29.85 -22.70
CA ALA A 380 7.53 29.82 -21.32
C ALA A 380 6.72 28.52 -21.10
N PRO A 381 6.87 27.82 -19.96
CA PRO A 381 6.05 26.66 -19.66
C PRO A 381 4.60 27.12 -19.60
N ALA A 382 3.83 26.85 -20.65
CA ALA A 382 2.41 27.12 -20.68
C ALA A 382 1.77 26.27 -19.58
N GLY A 383 1.19 26.94 -18.59
CA GLY A 383 0.55 26.29 -17.45
C GLY A 383 -0.54 25.33 -17.90
N GLY A 384 -0.30 24.05 -17.70
CA GLY A 384 -1.29 22.98 -17.86
C GLY A 384 -1.30 22.09 -16.63
N THR A 385 -1.38 22.66 -15.42
CA THR A 385 -1.40 21.90 -14.15
C THR A 385 -2.65 21.01 -13.99
N GLY A 386 -3.56 20.98 -14.96
CA GLY A 386 -4.72 20.10 -15.00
C GLY A 386 -4.64 18.90 -15.94
N LEU A 387 -3.76 18.90 -16.97
CA LEU A 387 -3.81 17.87 -18.01
C LEU A 387 -3.43 16.48 -17.47
N ALA A 388 -2.38 16.38 -16.66
CA ALA A 388 -1.97 15.12 -16.03
C ALA A 388 -3.06 14.53 -15.11
N ALA A 389 -3.74 15.40 -14.35
CA ALA A 389 -4.83 14.99 -13.46
C ALA A 389 -6.06 14.51 -14.25
N VAL A 390 -6.40 15.18 -15.35
CA VAL A 390 -7.50 14.79 -16.25
C VAL A 390 -7.18 13.49 -16.99
N LEU A 391 -5.95 13.32 -17.50
CA LEU A 391 -5.50 12.07 -18.14
C LEU A 391 -5.58 10.87 -17.17
N HIS A 392 -5.11 11.06 -15.93
CA HIS A 392 -5.19 10.02 -14.90
C HIS A 392 -6.65 9.72 -14.51
N GLY A 393 -7.46 10.75 -14.31
CA GLY A 393 -8.88 10.61 -13.94
C GLY A 393 -9.72 9.89 -15.01
N VAL A 394 -9.43 10.11 -16.28
CA VAL A 394 -10.11 9.40 -17.38
C VAL A 394 -9.60 7.95 -17.50
N ARG A 395 -8.28 7.70 -17.36
CA ARG A 395 -7.72 6.33 -17.36
C ARG A 395 -8.27 5.45 -16.24
N ALA A 396 -8.47 6.00 -15.05
CA ALA A 396 -8.99 5.27 -13.90
C ALA A 396 -10.40 4.69 -14.14
N GLN A 397 -11.14 5.21 -15.13
CA GLN A 397 -12.47 4.73 -15.49
C GLN A 397 -12.46 3.50 -16.42
N GLY A 398 -11.29 3.06 -16.91
CA GLY A 398 -11.13 1.90 -17.78
C GLY A 398 -11.50 2.16 -19.24
N ASP A 399 -11.69 1.08 -20.01
CA ASP A 399 -12.08 1.16 -21.43
C ASP A 399 -13.59 1.42 -21.56
N LEU A 400 -13.97 2.70 -21.46
CA LEU A 400 -15.36 3.15 -21.58
C LEU A 400 -15.96 2.82 -22.95
N GLU A 401 -15.16 2.78 -24.03
CA GLU A 401 -15.67 2.46 -25.37
C GLU A 401 -16.03 0.97 -25.50
N ALA A 402 -15.21 0.07 -24.93
CA ALA A 402 -15.56 -1.34 -24.82
C ALA A 402 -16.77 -1.56 -23.91
N ALA A 403 -16.87 -0.81 -22.80
CA ALA A 403 -18.01 -0.87 -21.90
C ALA A 403 -19.33 -0.44 -22.57
N VAL A 404 -19.32 0.64 -23.37
CA VAL A 404 -20.48 1.06 -24.18
C VAL A 404 -20.89 -0.04 -25.16
N ARG A 405 -19.94 -0.61 -25.93
CA ARG A 405 -20.23 -1.70 -26.88
C ARG A 405 -20.83 -2.91 -26.18
N GLY A 406 -20.28 -3.30 -25.02
CA GLY A 406 -20.79 -4.41 -24.23
C GLY A 406 -22.20 -4.17 -23.68
N ALA A 407 -22.49 -2.96 -23.18
CA ALA A 407 -23.82 -2.60 -22.70
C ALA A 407 -24.86 -2.56 -23.83
N GLN A 408 -24.52 -2.00 -24.99
CA GLN A 408 -25.41 -1.99 -26.17
C GLN A 408 -25.73 -3.40 -26.69
N GLN A 409 -24.75 -4.31 -26.68
CA GLN A 409 -24.99 -5.71 -27.06
C GLN A 409 -25.95 -6.42 -26.10
N ARG A 410 -25.80 -6.19 -24.78
CA ARG A 410 -26.70 -6.75 -23.77
C ARG A 410 -28.11 -6.20 -23.90
N HIS A 411 -28.27 -4.89 -24.04
CA HIS A 411 -29.56 -4.26 -24.33
C HIS A 411 -30.21 -4.85 -25.58
N GLY A 412 -29.47 -4.96 -26.69
CA GLY A 412 -29.98 -5.58 -27.92
C GLY A 412 -30.37 -7.05 -27.78
N LYS A 413 -29.71 -7.81 -26.89
CA LYS A 413 -30.11 -9.19 -26.55
C LYS A 413 -31.38 -9.22 -25.70
N ALA A 414 -31.48 -8.37 -24.69
CA ALA A 414 -32.66 -8.25 -23.83
C ALA A 414 -33.90 -7.85 -24.64
N LYS A 415 -33.75 -6.88 -25.55
CA LYS A 415 -34.81 -6.44 -26.47
C LYS A 415 -35.33 -7.55 -27.36
N ARG A 416 -34.44 -8.32 -28.00
CA ARG A 416 -34.86 -9.50 -28.80
C ARG A 416 -35.56 -10.57 -27.96
N ALA A 417 -35.15 -10.76 -26.70
CA ALA A 417 -35.79 -11.70 -25.80
C ALA A 417 -37.20 -11.23 -25.39
N LEU A 418 -37.37 -9.93 -25.13
CA LEU A 418 -38.67 -9.31 -24.88
C LEU A 418 -39.59 -9.44 -26.11
N ASP A 419 -39.11 -9.11 -27.31
CA ASP A 419 -39.88 -9.22 -28.56
C ASP A 419 -40.35 -10.68 -28.78
N ALA A 420 -39.46 -11.65 -28.57
CA ALA A 420 -39.80 -13.06 -28.65
C ALA A 420 -40.80 -13.49 -27.56
N GLY A 421 -40.66 -12.94 -26.34
CA GLY A 421 -41.58 -13.18 -25.24
C GLY A 421 -42.99 -12.67 -25.55
N LEU A 422 -43.12 -11.42 -26.03
CA LEU A 422 -44.40 -10.83 -26.42
C LEU A 422 -45.12 -11.67 -27.48
N ALA A 423 -44.38 -12.26 -28.42
CA ALA A 423 -44.95 -13.15 -29.43
C ALA A 423 -45.59 -14.44 -28.85
N THR A 424 -45.17 -14.89 -27.65
CA THR A 424 -45.75 -16.09 -26.99
C THR A 424 -47.13 -15.87 -26.37
N LEU A 425 -47.58 -14.61 -26.30
CA LEU A 425 -48.87 -14.25 -25.70
C LEU A 425 -50.04 -14.27 -26.70
N ALA A 426 -49.78 -14.67 -27.96
CA ALA A 426 -50.81 -14.83 -28.97
C ALA A 426 -51.98 -15.70 -28.47
N PRO A 427 -53.26 -15.34 -28.76
CA PRO A 427 -53.68 -14.33 -29.73
C PRO A 427 -53.63 -12.87 -29.24
N TRP A 428 -53.27 -12.60 -27.98
CA TRP A 428 -53.09 -11.24 -27.49
C TRP A 428 -51.88 -10.57 -28.18
N THR A 429 -52.06 -9.33 -28.64
CA THR A 429 -51.04 -8.52 -29.28
C THR A 429 -51.03 -7.12 -28.68
N GLY A 430 -49.86 -6.62 -28.29
CA GLY A 430 -49.70 -5.29 -27.69
C GLY A 430 -48.26 -5.05 -27.27
N SER A 431 -47.99 -3.87 -26.71
CA SER A 431 -46.71 -3.53 -26.11
C SER A 431 -46.60 -4.04 -24.66
N GLU A 432 -45.40 -4.03 -24.10
CA GLU A 432 -45.17 -4.29 -22.67
C GLU A 432 -46.01 -3.40 -21.75
N GLN A 433 -46.30 -2.16 -22.15
CA GLN A 433 -47.11 -1.22 -21.37
C GLN A 433 -48.59 -1.61 -21.41
N ASP A 434 -49.07 -2.05 -22.58
CA ASP A 434 -50.42 -2.58 -22.74
C ASP A 434 -50.62 -3.86 -21.92
N LEU A 435 -49.59 -4.71 -21.82
CA LEU A 435 -49.63 -5.95 -21.03
C LEU A 435 -49.71 -5.70 -19.53
N LEU A 436 -49.01 -4.66 -19.05
CA LEU A 436 -48.96 -4.28 -17.64
C LEU A 436 -50.28 -3.64 -17.20
N ALA A 437 -50.91 -2.87 -18.08
CA ALA A 437 -52.22 -2.26 -17.86
C ALA A 437 -53.42 -3.19 -18.16
N LEU A 438 -53.19 -4.39 -18.70
CA LEU A 438 -54.25 -5.29 -19.13
C LEU A 438 -55.13 -5.74 -17.94
N PRO A 439 -56.44 -5.42 -17.94
CA PRO A 439 -57.35 -5.82 -16.88
C PRO A 439 -57.64 -7.32 -16.99
N LEU A 440 -57.20 -8.07 -15.98
CA LEU A 440 -57.42 -9.51 -15.82
C LEU A 440 -58.35 -9.73 -14.62
N VAL A 441 -59.29 -10.67 -14.75
CA VAL A 441 -60.05 -11.19 -13.59
C VAL A 441 -59.08 -11.73 -12.53
N SER A 442 -59.50 -11.75 -11.26
CA SER A 442 -58.62 -12.29 -10.20
C SER A 442 -58.39 -13.80 -10.39
N GLU A 443 -57.31 -14.34 -9.81
CA GLU A 443 -57.03 -15.78 -9.91
C GLU A 443 -58.10 -16.63 -9.21
N ALA A 444 -58.62 -16.14 -8.08
CA ALA A 444 -59.73 -16.76 -7.36
C ALA A 444 -61.04 -16.76 -8.19
N GLU A 445 -61.32 -15.65 -8.88
CA GLU A 445 -62.51 -15.53 -9.73
C GLU A 445 -62.40 -16.39 -11.00
N ALA A 446 -61.22 -16.44 -11.63
CA ALA A 446 -60.96 -17.35 -12.74
C ALA A 446 -61.06 -18.82 -12.28
N TYR A 447 -60.54 -19.18 -11.12
CA TYR A 447 -60.69 -20.54 -10.60
C TYR A 447 -62.15 -20.90 -10.36
N ALA A 448 -62.91 -20.04 -9.69
CA ALA A 448 -64.33 -20.26 -9.40
C ALA A 448 -65.18 -20.38 -10.68
N LEU A 449 -64.93 -19.53 -11.68
CA LEU A 449 -65.62 -19.62 -12.98
C LEU A 449 -65.24 -20.88 -13.76
N GLY A 450 -63.98 -21.30 -13.70
CA GLY A 450 -63.50 -22.54 -14.33
C GLY A 450 -64.08 -23.80 -13.65
N GLU A 451 -64.15 -23.81 -12.33
CA GLU A 451 -64.77 -24.89 -11.55
C GLU A 451 -66.28 -24.96 -11.83
N ASN A 452 -66.99 -23.83 -11.83
CA ASN A 452 -68.41 -23.78 -12.19
C ASN A 452 -68.67 -24.28 -13.62
N LEU A 453 -67.79 -23.97 -14.57
CA LEU A 453 -67.86 -24.49 -15.94
C LEU A 453 -67.69 -26.02 -15.95
N GLY A 454 -66.69 -26.55 -15.24
CA GLY A 454 -66.46 -27.99 -15.15
C GLY A 454 -67.63 -28.74 -14.48
N VAL A 455 -68.17 -28.20 -13.39
CA VAL A 455 -69.35 -28.75 -12.69
C VAL A 455 -70.57 -28.75 -13.62
N ALA A 456 -70.82 -27.67 -14.35
CA ALA A 456 -71.94 -27.60 -15.28
C ALA A 456 -71.81 -28.59 -16.45
N GLU A 457 -70.60 -28.83 -16.95
CA GLU A 457 -70.34 -29.86 -17.97
C GLU A 457 -70.59 -31.27 -17.43
N GLU A 458 -70.13 -31.56 -16.21
CA GLU A 458 -70.33 -32.87 -15.57
C GLU A 458 -71.80 -33.13 -15.22
N ASP A 459 -72.51 -32.13 -14.69
CA ASP A 459 -73.93 -32.22 -14.35
C ASP A 459 -74.80 -32.44 -15.59
N LEU A 460 -74.48 -31.78 -16.72
CA LEU A 460 -75.15 -32.04 -17.98
C LEU A 460 -74.92 -33.48 -18.45
N ALA A 461 -73.67 -33.95 -18.43
CA ALA A 461 -73.35 -35.32 -18.84
C ALA A 461 -74.09 -36.37 -17.98
N LYS A 462 -74.19 -36.16 -16.66
CA LYS A 462 -74.96 -37.03 -15.75
C LYS A 462 -76.46 -36.99 -16.03
N ALA A 463 -77.01 -35.80 -16.28
CA ALA A 463 -78.43 -35.63 -16.57
C ALA A 463 -78.81 -36.32 -17.90
N GLU A 464 -78.01 -36.15 -18.94
CA GLU A 464 -78.22 -36.80 -20.25
C GLU A 464 -78.10 -38.33 -20.15
N ALA A 465 -77.13 -38.84 -19.38
CA ALA A 465 -77.00 -40.28 -19.15
C ALA A 465 -78.20 -40.88 -18.40
N SER A 466 -78.68 -40.20 -17.35
CA SER A 466 -79.85 -40.63 -16.58
C SER A 466 -81.12 -40.61 -17.43
N LEU A 467 -81.29 -39.58 -18.26
CA LEU A 467 -82.41 -39.49 -19.19
C LEU A 467 -82.38 -40.65 -20.21
N ALA A 468 -81.22 -40.95 -20.79
CA ALA A 468 -81.07 -42.05 -21.73
C ALA A 468 -81.43 -43.41 -21.10
N GLU A 469 -80.97 -43.66 -19.87
CA GLU A 469 -81.27 -44.89 -19.13
C GLU A 469 -82.79 -45.05 -18.87
N LEU A 470 -83.46 -43.99 -18.44
CA LEU A 470 -84.90 -44.01 -18.18
C LEU A 470 -85.70 -44.23 -19.48
N GLN A 471 -85.28 -43.60 -20.58
CA GLN A 471 -85.88 -43.82 -21.90
C GLN A 471 -85.71 -45.25 -22.42
N ASP A 472 -84.58 -45.90 -22.13
CA ASP A 472 -84.36 -47.32 -22.46
C ASP A 472 -85.25 -48.23 -21.60
N ARG A 473 -85.34 -47.99 -20.29
CA ARG A 473 -86.22 -48.75 -19.37
C ARG A 473 -87.68 -48.65 -19.78
N ARG A 474 -88.17 -47.45 -20.10
CA ARG A 474 -89.54 -47.25 -20.61
C ARG A 474 -89.77 -48.02 -21.90
N ARG A 475 -88.84 -47.97 -22.87
CA ARG A 475 -88.94 -48.73 -24.12
C ARG A 475 -89.06 -50.23 -23.85
N HIS A 476 -88.31 -50.74 -22.88
CA HIS A 476 -88.37 -52.16 -22.49
C HIS A 476 -89.72 -52.55 -21.86
N THR A 477 -90.26 -51.72 -20.97
CA THR A 477 -91.60 -51.93 -20.38
C THR A 477 -92.70 -51.85 -21.44
N ALA A 478 -92.61 -50.91 -22.37
CA ALA A 478 -93.56 -50.75 -23.47
C ALA A 478 -93.56 -51.97 -24.39
N LEU A 479 -92.38 -52.52 -24.71
CA LEU A 479 -92.24 -53.74 -25.49
C LEU A 479 -92.88 -54.95 -24.79
N ARG A 480 -92.66 -55.11 -23.47
CA ARG A 480 -93.29 -56.18 -22.67
C ARG A 480 -94.82 -56.07 -22.69
N ARG A 481 -95.35 -54.85 -22.56
CA ARG A 481 -96.79 -54.59 -22.66
C ARG A 481 -97.32 -54.98 -24.04
N GLU A 482 -96.66 -54.55 -25.12
CA GLU A 482 -97.10 -54.83 -26.48
C GLU A 482 -97.08 -56.33 -26.81
N GLN A 483 -96.06 -57.07 -26.33
CA GLN A 483 -96.01 -58.52 -26.44
C GLN A 483 -97.20 -59.17 -25.73
N LEU A 484 -97.50 -58.75 -24.51
CA LEU A 484 -98.60 -59.30 -23.72
C LEU A 484 -99.99 -59.03 -24.35
N VAL A 485 -100.16 -57.88 -25.01
CA VAL A 485 -101.39 -57.53 -25.77
C VAL A 485 -101.51 -58.36 -27.06
N ARG A 486 -100.41 -58.60 -27.78
CA ARG A 486 -100.43 -59.39 -29.03
C ARG A 486 -100.75 -60.86 -28.78
N ASP A 487 -100.29 -61.42 -27.66
CA ASP A 487 -100.41 -62.84 -27.38
C ASP A 487 -101.81 -63.27 -26.87
N GLN A 488 -102.66 -62.36 -26.40
CA GLN A 488 -103.99 -62.70 -25.87
C GLN A 488 -105.07 -61.68 -26.27
N GLN A 489 -106.05 -62.12 -27.08
CA GLN A 489 -107.25 -61.32 -27.40
C GLN A 489 -108.16 -61.21 -26.18
N GLY A 490 -108.04 -60.10 -25.45
CA GLY A 490 -108.80 -59.85 -24.23
C GLY A 490 -110.31 -59.74 -24.45
N ILE A 491 -111.07 -60.59 -23.76
CA ILE A 491 -112.54 -60.51 -23.67
C ILE A 491 -112.89 -59.42 -22.65
N SER A 492 -113.60 -58.36 -23.09
CA SER A 492 -113.98 -57.28 -22.18
C SER A 492 -115.15 -57.66 -21.25
N PRO A 493 -115.28 -57.00 -20.09
CA PRO A 493 -116.44 -57.17 -19.20
C PRO A 493 -117.78 -56.89 -19.89
N GLU A 494 -117.81 -55.96 -20.84
CA GLU A 494 -118.99 -55.59 -21.64
C GLU A 494 -119.40 -56.71 -22.60
N MET A 495 -118.43 -57.40 -23.24
CA MET A 495 -118.73 -58.54 -24.11
C MET A 495 -119.41 -59.67 -23.33
N LEU A 496 -118.89 -60.03 -22.15
CA LEU A 496 -119.52 -61.05 -21.30
C LEU A 496 -120.91 -60.63 -20.82
N ARG A 497 -121.10 -59.35 -20.51
CA ARG A 497 -122.41 -58.80 -20.11
C ARG A 497 -123.43 -58.94 -21.24
N SER A 498 -123.05 -58.56 -22.47
CA SER A 498 -123.94 -58.64 -23.64
C SER A 498 -124.41 -60.07 -23.94
N VAL A 499 -123.53 -61.06 -23.88
CA VAL A 499 -123.88 -62.47 -24.13
C VAL A 499 -124.78 -63.02 -23.02
N ARG A 500 -124.54 -62.63 -21.75
CA ARG A 500 -125.42 -63.01 -20.63
C ARG A 500 -126.80 -62.39 -20.74
N GLU A 501 -126.91 -61.13 -21.18
CA GLU A 501 -128.20 -60.47 -21.38
C GLU A 501 -129.06 -61.15 -22.46
N ILE A 502 -128.44 -61.59 -23.56
CA ILE A 502 -129.11 -62.36 -24.63
C ILE A 502 -129.63 -63.69 -24.08
N ARG A 503 -128.75 -64.45 -23.40
CA ARG A 503 -129.11 -65.72 -22.75
C ARG A 503 -130.27 -65.55 -21.76
N ASP A 504 -130.21 -64.53 -20.92
CA ASP A 504 -131.21 -64.27 -19.86
C ASP A 504 -132.55 -63.83 -20.45
N ALA A 505 -132.55 -63.18 -21.62
CA ALA A 505 -133.78 -62.90 -22.36
C ALA A 505 -134.43 -64.20 -22.86
N THR A 506 -133.67 -65.11 -23.46
CA THR A 506 -134.16 -66.42 -23.91
C THR A 506 -134.63 -67.28 -22.74
N TRP A 507 -133.93 -67.26 -21.60
CA TRP A 507 -134.37 -67.93 -20.37
C TRP A 507 -135.71 -67.40 -19.85
N ARG A 508 -135.90 -66.08 -19.82
CA ARG A 508 -137.17 -65.47 -19.38
C ARG A 508 -138.35 -65.92 -20.24
N GLN A 509 -138.16 -66.08 -21.55
CA GLN A 509 -139.18 -66.63 -22.44
C GLN A 509 -139.51 -68.09 -22.09
N LEU A 510 -138.48 -68.93 -21.88
CA LEU A 510 -138.67 -70.33 -21.49
C LEU A 510 -139.34 -70.48 -20.12
N ALA A 511 -138.92 -69.67 -19.14
CA ALA A 511 -139.48 -69.68 -17.79
C ALA A 511 -140.95 -69.26 -17.78
N ALA A 512 -141.34 -68.25 -18.57
CA ALA A 512 -142.73 -67.82 -18.71
C ALA A 512 -143.62 -68.92 -19.32
N HIS A 513 -143.10 -69.69 -20.29
CA HIS A 513 -143.81 -70.84 -20.85
C HIS A 513 -143.96 -71.97 -19.84
N LEU A 514 -142.90 -72.32 -19.10
CA LEU A 514 -142.93 -73.37 -18.06
C LEU A 514 -143.88 -73.01 -16.89
N ALA A 515 -144.04 -71.73 -16.59
CA ALA A 515 -145.02 -71.24 -15.61
C ALA A 515 -146.46 -71.18 -16.14
N GLY A 516 -146.70 -71.60 -17.40
CA GLY A 516 -148.02 -71.61 -18.03
C GLY A 516 -148.53 -70.24 -18.48
N GLN A 517 -147.66 -69.22 -18.54
CA GLN A 517 -148.06 -67.83 -18.83
C GLN A 517 -148.10 -67.50 -20.33
N THR A 518 -147.59 -68.38 -21.19
CA THR A 518 -147.54 -68.20 -22.66
C THR A 518 -147.77 -69.54 -23.36
N GLU A 519 -148.76 -69.60 -24.26
CA GLU A 519 -149.03 -70.75 -25.13
C GLU A 519 -148.31 -70.57 -26.49
N GLY A 520 -147.45 -71.51 -26.87
CA GLY A 520 -146.68 -71.48 -28.11
C GLY A 520 -145.54 -72.51 -28.14
N ASP A 521 -145.08 -72.88 -29.34
CA ASP A 521 -143.95 -73.83 -29.51
C ASP A 521 -142.61 -73.16 -29.12
N VAL A 522 -142.02 -73.61 -28.02
CA VAL A 522 -140.73 -73.09 -27.50
C VAL A 522 -139.52 -73.92 -27.91
N THR A 523 -139.67 -74.83 -28.87
CA THR A 523 -138.59 -75.74 -29.28
C THR A 523 -137.35 -74.96 -29.77
N ASP A 524 -137.53 -73.88 -30.52
CA ASP A 524 -136.43 -73.02 -30.98
C ASP A 524 -135.71 -72.30 -29.82
N ALA A 525 -136.47 -71.69 -28.90
CA ALA A 525 -135.92 -71.01 -27.72
C ALA A 525 -135.13 -71.98 -26.81
N ARG A 526 -135.56 -73.25 -26.69
CA ARG A 526 -134.84 -74.30 -25.95
C ARG A 526 -133.49 -74.61 -26.56
N HIS A 527 -133.42 -74.74 -27.89
CA HIS A 527 -132.17 -74.99 -28.59
C HIS A 527 -131.20 -73.80 -28.50
N ARG A 528 -131.72 -72.58 -28.67
CA ARG A 528 -130.93 -71.34 -28.57
C ARG A 528 -130.35 -71.13 -27.18
N PHE A 529 -131.14 -71.31 -26.11
CA PHE A 529 -130.65 -71.13 -24.74
C PHE A 529 -129.45 -72.02 -24.42
N ALA A 530 -129.45 -73.28 -24.88
CA ALA A 530 -128.33 -74.20 -24.68
C ALA A 530 -127.04 -73.78 -25.43
N GLN A 531 -127.16 -73.04 -26.53
CA GLN A 531 -126.03 -72.46 -27.23
C GLN A 531 -125.55 -71.17 -26.54
N GLU A 532 -126.47 -70.25 -26.26
CA GLU A 532 -126.18 -68.95 -25.60
C GLU A 532 -125.59 -69.15 -24.19
N LEU A 533 -125.99 -70.20 -23.47
CA LEU A 533 -125.38 -70.58 -22.19
C LEU A 533 -123.93 -71.04 -22.37
N ARG A 534 -123.64 -71.92 -23.33
CA ARG A 534 -122.27 -72.37 -23.62
C ARG A 534 -121.38 -71.22 -24.09
N GLU A 535 -121.93 -70.29 -24.86
CA GLU A 535 -121.21 -69.08 -25.28
C GLU A 535 -120.94 -68.15 -24.09
N ALA A 536 -121.92 -67.93 -23.20
CA ALA A 536 -121.73 -67.13 -21.99
C ALA A 536 -120.71 -67.74 -21.02
N ASP A 537 -120.78 -69.06 -20.80
CA ASP A 537 -119.87 -69.78 -19.91
C ASP A 537 -118.47 -69.87 -20.53
N GLY A 538 -118.35 -70.23 -21.81
CA GLY A 538 -117.05 -70.24 -22.50
C GLY A 538 -116.39 -68.87 -22.63
N LEU A 539 -117.18 -67.78 -22.61
CA LEU A 539 -116.66 -66.41 -22.57
C LEU A 539 -116.30 -65.97 -21.13
N ALA A 540 -117.00 -66.51 -20.11
CA ALA A 540 -116.67 -66.31 -18.71
C ALA A 540 -115.38 -67.04 -18.31
N ASP A 541 -115.22 -68.29 -18.73
CA ASP A 541 -114.03 -69.12 -18.47
C ASP A 541 -112.80 -68.52 -19.13
N ARG A 542 -112.87 -68.15 -20.42
CA ARG A 542 -111.77 -67.46 -21.10
C ARG A 542 -111.41 -66.11 -20.46
N ARG A 543 -112.36 -65.41 -19.84
CA ARG A 543 -112.08 -64.18 -19.08
C ARG A 543 -111.45 -64.49 -17.73
N PHE A 544 -111.85 -65.57 -17.06
CA PHE A 544 -111.23 -66.02 -15.81
C PHE A 544 -109.77 -66.44 -16.05
N ASP A 545 -109.52 -67.22 -17.10
CA ASP A 545 -108.18 -67.63 -17.52
C ASP A 545 -107.29 -66.44 -17.93
N ALA A 546 -107.90 -65.37 -18.48
CA ALA A 546 -107.20 -64.14 -18.86
C ALA A 546 -107.14 -63.06 -17.76
N ALA A 547 -107.73 -63.29 -16.58
CA ALA A 547 -107.80 -62.27 -15.52
C ALA A 547 -106.43 -61.90 -14.95
N GLU A 548 -105.54 -62.89 -14.83
CA GLU A 548 -104.15 -62.68 -14.39
C GLU A 548 -103.36 -61.83 -15.41
N THR A 549 -103.58 -62.07 -16.71
CA THR A 549 -102.97 -61.28 -17.80
C THR A 549 -103.45 -59.82 -17.76
N TRP A 550 -104.75 -59.58 -17.51
CA TRP A 550 -105.28 -58.22 -17.37
C TRP A 550 -104.69 -57.49 -16.17
N ALA A 551 -104.52 -58.15 -15.02
CA ALA A 551 -103.84 -57.57 -13.86
C ALA A 551 -102.37 -57.20 -14.19
N ARG A 552 -101.66 -58.05 -14.94
CA ARG A 552 -100.30 -57.77 -15.41
C ARG A 552 -100.25 -56.61 -16.41
N LEU A 553 -101.22 -56.48 -17.32
CA LEU A 553 -101.32 -55.33 -18.23
C LEU A 553 -101.55 -54.02 -17.49
N VAL A 554 -102.46 -53.99 -16.51
CA VAL A 554 -102.70 -52.80 -15.67
C VAL A 554 -101.45 -52.44 -14.86
N SER A 555 -100.71 -53.43 -14.35
CA SER A 555 -99.42 -53.19 -13.68
C SER A 555 -98.38 -52.58 -14.63
N LEU A 556 -98.27 -53.10 -15.86
CA LEU A 556 -97.34 -52.56 -16.86
C LEU A 556 -97.75 -51.16 -17.35
N ASP A 557 -99.05 -50.87 -17.41
CA ASP A 557 -99.57 -49.53 -17.70
C ASP A 557 -99.20 -48.54 -16.59
N HIS A 558 -99.36 -48.93 -15.32
CA HIS A 558 -98.92 -48.11 -14.19
C HIS A 558 -97.40 -47.91 -14.18
N ASP A 559 -96.63 -48.97 -14.43
CA ASP A 559 -95.16 -48.88 -14.54
C ASP A 559 -94.75 -47.93 -15.69
N LEU A 560 -95.49 -47.91 -16.81
CA LEU A 560 -95.23 -46.99 -17.91
C LEU A 560 -95.52 -45.53 -17.54
N GLU A 561 -96.65 -45.28 -16.87
CA GLU A 561 -96.99 -43.94 -16.36
C GLU A 561 -95.94 -43.43 -15.36
N GLU A 562 -95.47 -44.30 -14.46
CA GLU A 562 -94.40 -43.97 -13.51
C GLU A 562 -93.08 -43.63 -14.24
N ARG A 563 -92.68 -44.45 -15.22
CA ARG A 563 -91.47 -44.18 -16.03
C ARG A 563 -91.61 -42.93 -16.90
N ASP A 564 -92.80 -42.61 -17.40
CA ASP A 564 -93.07 -41.38 -18.15
C ASP A 564 -92.89 -40.14 -17.28
N LEU A 565 -93.35 -40.17 -16.03
CA LEU A 565 -93.12 -39.09 -15.05
C LEU A 565 -91.63 -38.95 -14.69
N GLU A 566 -90.92 -40.07 -14.49
CA GLU A 566 -89.47 -40.07 -14.26
C GLU A 566 -88.70 -39.47 -15.45
N ILE A 567 -89.11 -39.76 -16.69
CA ILE A 567 -88.51 -39.16 -17.89
C ILE A 567 -88.78 -37.67 -17.98
N GLU A 568 -90.01 -37.21 -17.66
CA GLU A 568 -90.34 -35.78 -17.68
C GLU A 568 -89.47 -35.00 -16.70
N THR A 569 -89.28 -35.52 -15.49
CA THR A 569 -88.38 -34.92 -14.50
C THR A 569 -86.91 -34.94 -14.93
N ALA A 570 -86.43 -36.03 -15.56
CA ALA A 570 -85.07 -36.11 -16.10
C ALA A 570 -84.83 -35.18 -17.30
N LEU A 571 -85.84 -34.98 -18.16
CA LEU A 571 -85.81 -34.00 -19.26
C LEU A 571 -85.68 -32.58 -18.74
N ALA A 572 -86.51 -32.21 -17.75
CA ALA A 572 -86.45 -30.89 -17.12
C ALA A 572 -85.07 -30.63 -16.46
N ARG A 573 -84.50 -31.66 -15.81
CA ARG A 573 -83.15 -31.58 -15.23
C ARG A 573 -82.07 -31.40 -16.30
N THR A 574 -82.16 -32.12 -17.40
CA THR A 574 -81.23 -31.98 -18.54
C THR A 574 -81.27 -30.57 -19.13
N GLU A 575 -82.46 -30.01 -19.34
CA GLU A 575 -82.61 -28.67 -19.90
C GLU A 575 -82.06 -27.58 -18.95
N SER A 576 -82.29 -27.75 -17.64
CA SER A 576 -81.70 -26.88 -16.61
C SER A 576 -80.17 -26.94 -16.62
N SER A 577 -79.58 -28.14 -16.68
CA SER A 577 -78.12 -28.31 -16.78
C SER A 577 -77.54 -27.74 -18.09
N LYS A 578 -78.26 -27.83 -19.22
CA LYS A 578 -77.86 -27.17 -20.48
C LYS A 578 -77.83 -25.66 -20.33
N ALA A 579 -78.88 -25.07 -19.74
CA ALA A 579 -78.93 -23.63 -19.49
C ALA A 579 -77.81 -23.17 -18.55
N ALA A 580 -77.52 -23.94 -17.49
CA ALA A 580 -76.42 -23.68 -16.57
C ALA A 580 -75.05 -23.72 -17.26
N LEU A 581 -74.83 -24.69 -18.15
CA LEU A 581 -73.61 -24.78 -18.95
C LEU A 581 -73.44 -23.59 -19.91
N VAL A 582 -74.50 -23.16 -20.58
CA VAL A 582 -74.46 -21.97 -21.44
C VAL A 582 -74.10 -20.73 -20.62
N ALA A 583 -74.75 -20.53 -19.47
CA ALA A 583 -74.46 -19.41 -18.58
C ALA A 583 -73.01 -19.43 -18.06
N ALA A 584 -72.49 -20.60 -17.68
CA ALA A 584 -71.12 -20.77 -17.23
C ALA A 584 -70.10 -20.49 -18.35
N ARG A 585 -70.36 -20.96 -19.58
CA ARG A 585 -69.52 -20.67 -20.76
C ARG A 585 -69.50 -19.19 -21.11
N GLU A 586 -70.64 -18.52 -21.04
CA GLU A 586 -70.71 -17.08 -21.28
C GLU A 586 -69.98 -16.28 -20.20
N ALA A 587 -70.13 -16.65 -18.92
CA ALA A 587 -69.42 -16.03 -17.82
C ALA A 587 -67.90 -16.18 -17.97
N TRP A 588 -67.44 -17.38 -18.34
CA TRP A 588 -66.03 -17.64 -18.67
C TRP A 588 -65.55 -16.79 -19.85
N SER A 589 -66.29 -16.79 -20.96
CA SER A 589 -65.92 -16.04 -22.16
C SER A 589 -65.86 -14.53 -21.92
N ARG A 590 -66.74 -13.97 -21.09
CA ARG A 590 -66.70 -12.56 -20.68
C ARG A 590 -65.46 -12.26 -19.84
N ALA A 591 -65.12 -13.14 -18.90
CA ALA A 591 -63.94 -13.01 -18.04
C ALA A 591 -62.61 -13.06 -18.82
N THR A 592 -62.58 -13.74 -19.97
CA THR A 592 -61.36 -13.91 -20.79
C THR A 592 -61.36 -13.09 -22.08
N ALA A 593 -62.36 -12.23 -22.33
CA ALA A 593 -62.52 -11.52 -23.61
C ALA A 593 -61.31 -10.64 -23.99
N ASN A 594 -60.66 -10.03 -22.99
CA ASN A 594 -59.52 -9.12 -23.18
C ASN A 594 -58.24 -9.84 -23.67
N LEU A 595 -58.23 -11.18 -23.72
CA LEU A 595 -57.11 -12.00 -24.17
C LEU A 595 -57.13 -12.28 -25.68
N GLY A 596 -58.16 -11.82 -26.40
CA GLY A 596 -58.22 -11.89 -27.85
C GLY A 596 -58.67 -13.23 -28.44
N GLY A 597 -59.20 -14.16 -27.64
CA GLY A 597 -59.76 -15.43 -28.13
C GLY A 597 -60.31 -16.35 -27.03
N PRO A 598 -61.02 -17.43 -27.40
CA PRO A 598 -61.49 -18.43 -26.45
C PRO A 598 -60.30 -19.20 -25.87
N ILE A 599 -60.04 -19.02 -24.58
CA ILE A 599 -58.99 -19.74 -23.85
C ILE A 599 -59.64 -20.71 -22.87
N SER A 600 -59.11 -21.91 -22.72
CA SER A 600 -59.60 -22.85 -21.70
C SER A 600 -59.11 -22.42 -20.30
N PRO A 601 -59.73 -22.91 -19.21
CA PRO A 601 -59.23 -22.68 -17.85
C PRO A 601 -57.75 -23.05 -17.65
N GLU A 602 -57.29 -24.14 -18.27
CA GLU A 602 -55.88 -24.54 -18.24
C GLU A 602 -55.00 -23.65 -19.13
N GLY A 603 -55.52 -23.25 -20.31
CA GLY A 603 -54.84 -22.30 -21.19
C GLY A 603 -54.60 -20.95 -20.51
N LEU A 604 -55.53 -20.47 -19.68
CA LEU A 604 -55.39 -19.23 -18.93
C LEU A 604 -54.26 -19.28 -17.90
N LYS A 605 -54.04 -20.44 -17.26
CA LYS A 605 -52.89 -20.66 -16.35
C LYS A 605 -51.57 -20.53 -17.11
N GLY A 606 -51.45 -21.19 -18.26
CA GLY A 606 -50.27 -21.09 -19.12
C GLY A 606 -50.03 -19.67 -19.63
N TRP A 607 -51.10 -18.96 -20.03
CA TRP A 607 -51.01 -17.58 -20.48
C TRP A 607 -50.56 -16.62 -19.37
N ARG A 608 -51.04 -16.78 -18.13
CA ARG A 608 -50.58 -15.98 -16.97
C ARG A 608 -49.11 -16.20 -16.66
N ALA A 609 -48.63 -17.45 -16.72
CA ALA A 609 -47.22 -17.75 -16.53
C ALA A 609 -46.34 -17.08 -17.60
N ASN A 610 -46.77 -17.14 -18.88
CA ASN A 610 -46.09 -16.44 -19.96
C ASN A 610 -46.13 -14.92 -19.77
N ARG A 611 -47.26 -14.34 -19.33
CA ARG A 611 -47.37 -12.89 -19.04
C ARG A 611 -46.35 -12.46 -17.99
N SER A 612 -46.27 -13.16 -16.86
CA SER A 612 -45.28 -12.84 -15.81
C SER A 612 -43.86 -12.89 -16.37
N ARG A 613 -43.55 -13.91 -17.19
CA ARG A 613 -42.24 -14.04 -17.82
C ARG A 613 -41.92 -12.90 -18.78
N VAL A 614 -42.90 -12.42 -19.55
CA VAL A 614 -42.71 -11.28 -20.46
C VAL A 614 -42.51 -9.97 -19.70
N LEU A 615 -43.21 -9.77 -18.58
CA LEU A 615 -43.03 -8.59 -17.73
C LEU A 615 -41.62 -8.55 -17.09
N GLU A 616 -41.09 -9.71 -16.67
CA GLU A 616 -39.69 -9.82 -16.22
C GLU A 616 -38.68 -9.48 -17.33
N LEU A 617 -38.96 -9.94 -18.57
CA LEU A 617 -38.11 -9.62 -19.72
C LEU A 617 -38.15 -8.14 -20.08
N ALA A 618 -39.29 -7.47 -19.91
CA ALA A 618 -39.44 -6.03 -20.12
C ALA A 618 -38.66 -5.22 -19.07
N GLU A 619 -38.71 -5.62 -17.81
CA GLU A 619 -37.92 -4.99 -16.75
C GLU A 619 -36.41 -5.18 -16.96
N ALA A 620 -36.00 -6.38 -17.40
CA ALA A 620 -34.61 -6.66 -17.75
C ALA A 620 -34.13 -5.81 -18.95
N GLU A 621 -34.97 -5.63 -19.98
CA GLU A 621 -34.67 -4.78 -21.13
C GLU A 621 -34.47 -3.32 -20.72
N ARG A 622 -35.37 -2.77 -19.90
CA ARG A 622 -35.28 -1.39 -19.39
C ARG A 622 -34.03 -1.18 -18.53
N THR A 623 -33.68 -2.15 -17.71
CA THR A 623 -32.47 -2.10 -16.88
C THR A 623 -31.22 -2.05 -17.76
N GLU A 624 -31.14 -2.92 -18.77
CA GLU A 624 -30.02 -2.95 -19.72
C GLU A 624 -29.98 -1.70 -20.61
N ALA A 625 -31.15 -1.14 -20.96
CA ALA A 625 -31.26 0.12 -21.70
C ALA A 625 -30.68 1.30 -20.89
N SER A 626 -31.09 1.42 -19.62
CA SER A 626 -30.60 2.48 -18.72
C SER A 626 -29.10 2.37 -18.49
N GLU A 627 -28.58 1.15 -18.32
CA GLU A 627 -27.13 0.94 -18.16
C GLU A 627 -26.35 1.33 -19.43
N ALA A 628 -26.87 1.00 -20.61
CA ALA A 628 -26.26 1.42 -21.87
C ALA A 628 -26.22 2.95 -22.03
N GLU A 629 -27.28 3.65 -21.61
CA GLU A 629 -27.34 5.11 -21.62
C GLU A 629 -26.36 5.74 -20.61
N ARG A 630 -26.30 5.21 -19.36
CA ARG A 630 -25.38 5.71 -18.33
C ARG A 630 -23.91 5.59 -18.75
N VAL A 631 -23.52 4.46 -19.33
CA VAL A 631 -22.14 4.25 -19.79
C VAL A 631 -21.81 5.14 -21.00
N ALA A 632 -22.78 5.40 -21.89
CA ALA A 632 -22.62 6.32 -23.00
C ALA A 632 -22.40 7.78 -22.52
N VAL A 633 -23.19 8.25 -21.55
CA VAL A 633 -23.02 9.59 -20.94
C VAL A 633 -21.62 9.75 -20.34
N ARG A 634 -21.12 8.73 -19.62
CA ARG A 634 -19.77 8.76 -19.04
C ARG A 634 -18.66 8.86 -20.08
N LEU A 635 -18.82 8.19 -21.23
CA LEU A 635 -17.88 8.31 -22.34
C LEU A 635 -17.85 9.73 -22.90
N ASP A 636 -19.01 10.36 -23.08
CA ASP A 636 -19.11 11.73 -23.58
C ASP A 636 -18.57 12.75 -22.57
N GLU A 637 -18.81 12.55 -21.26
CA GLU A 637 -18.21 13.36 -20.20
C GLU A 637 -16.68 13.26 -20.18
N ALA A 638 -16.14 12.05 -20.29
CA ALA A 638 -14.69 11.81 -20.34
C ALA A 638 -14.04 12.49 -21.57
N ARG A 639 -14.68 12.40 -22.73
CA ARG A 639 -14.28 13.13 -23.94
C ARG A 639 -14.35 14.65 -23.73
N GLY A 640 -15.41 15.14 -23.10
CA GLY A 640 -15.59 16.56 -22.78
C GLY A 640 -14.56 17.11 -21.80
N GLN A 641 -14.13 16.31 -20.82
CA GLN A 641 -13.08 16.67 -19.87
C GLN A 641 -11.70 16.77 -20.56
N LEU A 642 -11.36 15.79 -21.41
CA LEU A 642 -10.13 15.83 -22.22
C LEU A 642 -10.12 17.01 -23.19
N ALA A 643 -11.24 17.26 -23.89
CA ALA A 643 -11.39 18.37 -24.82
C ALA A 643 -11.13 19.74 -24.16
N LYS A 644 -11.56 19.93 -22.90
CA LYS A 644 -11.33 21.17 -22.14
C LYS A 644 -9.90 21.33 -21.64
N ALA A 645 -9.19 20.23 -21.40
CA ALA A 645 -7.83 20.23 -20.87
C ALA A 645 -6.76 20.34 -21.97
N LEU A 646 -7.12 20.03 -23.22
CA LEU A 646 -6.22 20.06 -24.37
C LEU A 646 -6.13 21.47 -25.00
N PRO A 647 -4.94 21.90 -25.47
CA PRO A 647 -4.80 23.17 -26.18
C PRO A 647 -5.60 23.19 -27.48
N ALA A 648 -6.27 24.32 -27.77
CA ALA A 648 -7.04 24.48 -29.00
C ALA A 648 -6.18 24.24 -30.25
N GLY A 649 -6.60 23.30 -31.11
CA GLY A 649 -5.92 22.96 -32.36
C GLY A 649 -4.78 21.92 -32.25
N ALA A 650 -4.48 21.39 -31.06
CA ALA A 650 -3.44 20.37 -30.90
C ALA A 650 -3.88 18.97 -31.37
N ILE A 651 -5.17 18.65 -31.25
CA ILE A 651 -5.76 17.35 -31.57
C ILE A 651 -7.14 17.57 -32.20
N ASP A 652 -7.49 16.76 -33.20
CA ASP A 652 -8.83 16.73 -33.78
C ASP A 652 -9.84 16.12 -32.78
N LEU A 653 -10.80 16.93 -32.33
CA LEU A 653 -11.85 16.56 -31.38
C LEU A 653 -13.15 16.14 -32.08
N SER A 654 -13.10 15.83 -33.37
CA SER A 654 -14.27 15.41 -34.15
C SER A 654 -14.94 14.15 -33.55
N PRO A 655 -16.28 13.98 -33.68
CA PRO A 655 -17.06 12.88 -33.09
C PRO A 655 -16.68 11.44 -33.46
N GLY A 656 -15.59 11.20 -34.19
CA GLY A 656 -15.10 9.88 -34.61
C GLY A 656 -13.75 9.45 -34.01
N VAL A 657 -13.05 10.33 -33.29
CA VAL A 657 -11.73 10.02 -32.71
C VAL A 657 -11.90 9.23 -31.41
N SER A 658 -11.26 8.06 -31.30
CA SER A 658 -11.40 7.21 -30.12
C SER A 658 -10.85 7.86 -28.86
N LEU A 659 -11.44 7.56 -27.70
CA LEU A 659 -10.97 8.02 -26.40
C LEU A 659 -9.50 7.61 -26.16
N ALA A 660 -9.11 6.42 -26.63
CA ALA A 660 -7.73 5.94 -26.56
C ALA A 660 -6.76 6.82 -27.36
N ALA A 661 -7.15 7.28 -28.56
CA ALA A 661 -6.33 8.18 -29.36
C ALA A 661 -6.20 9.57 -28.70
N LEU A 662 -7.27 10.07 -28.06
CA LEU A 662 -7.25 11.33 -27.31
C LEU A 662 -6.33 11.25 -26.07
N LEU A 663 -6.36 10.13 -25.33
CA LEU A 663 -5.45 9.89 -24.20
C LEU A 663 -3.98 9.83 -24.65
N GLN A 664 -3.69 9.08 -25.72
CA GLN A 664 -2.33 8.96 -26.26
C GLN A 664 -1.76 10.31 -26.71
N ALA A 665 -2.59 11.12 -27.38
CA ALA A 665 -2.17 12.43 -27.85
C ALA A 665 -1.99 13.43 -26.68
N GLY A 666 -2.85 13.37 -25.65
CA GLY A 666 -2.67 14.16 -24.42
C GLY A 666 -1.42 13.77 -23.63
N GLU A 667 -1.08 12.49 -23.56
CA GLU A 667 0.15 11.98 -22.92
C GLU A 667 1.41 12.42 -23.65
N SER A 668 1.38 12.44 -24.99
CA SER A 668 2.49 12.92 -25.80
C SER A 668 2.75 14.41 -25.54
N LEU A 669 1.70 15.22 -25.46
CA LEU A 669 1.80 16.65 -25.13
C LEU A 669 2.30 16.87 -23.69
N GLU A 670 1.91 16.03 -22.73
CA GLU A 670 2.38 16.11 -21.36
C GLU A 670 3.87 15.73 -21.23
N ALA A 671 4.31 14.69 -21.94
CA ALA A 671 5.71 14.28 -22.01
C ALA A 671 6.59 15.38 -22.63
N GLU A 672 6.17 15.95 -23.76
CA GLU A 672 6.87 17.08 -24.37
C GLU A 672 6.95 18.31 -23.46
N ALA A 673 5.89 18.58 -22.68
CA ALA A 673 5.90 19.68 -21.71
C ALA A 673 6.86 19.42 -20.54
N ARG A 674 6.95 18.17 -20.06
CA ARG A 674 7.90 17.77 -19.00
C ARG A 674 9.35 17.86 -19.47
N ASP A 675 9.67 17.35 -20.65
CA ASP A 675 11.02 17.37 -21.22
C ASP A 675 11.51 18.81 -21.42
N ARG A 676 10.64 19.71 -21.93
CA ARG A 676 10.97 21.15 -22.06
C ARG A 676 11.20 21.81 -20.70
N ALA A 677 10.41 21.47 -19.68
CA ALA A 677 10.58 22.01 -18.33
C ALA A 677 11.85 21.50 -17.64
N GLU A 678 12.27 20.26 -17.89
CA GLU A 678 13.53 19.71 -17.39
C GLU A 678 14.73 20.33 -18.10
N GLN A 679 14.68 20.46 -19.42
CA GLN A 679 15.73 21.11 -20.21
C GLN A 679 15.94 22.57 -19.80
N ARG A 680 14.85 23.31 -19.53
CA ARG A 680 14.90 24.66 -18.99
C ARG A 680 15.53 24.71 -17.59
N ARG A 681 15.11 23.84 -16.66
CA ARG A 681 15.68 23.76 -15.31
C ARG A 681 17.18 23.46 -15.32
N ARG A 682 17.62 22.55 -16.21
CA ARG A 682 19.06 22.24 -16.37
C ARG A 682 19.85 23.45 -16.85
N LEU A 683 19.34 24.19 -17.83
CA LEU A 683 20.00 25.40 -18.33
C LEU A 683 20.00 26.53 -17.29
N GLU A 684 18.91 26.72 -16.53
CA GLU A 684 18.82 27.69 -15.44
C GLU A 684 19.81 27.37 -14.31
N ALA A 685 20.00 26.10 -13.95
CA ALA A 685 21.01 25.68 -12.97
C ALA A 685 22.45 25.95 -13.45
N LEU A 686 22.75 25.65 -14.72
CA LEU A 686 24.06 25.96 -15.33
C LEU A 686 24.30 27.47 -15.42
N HIS A 687 23.26 28.25 -15.75
CA HIS A 687 23.33 29.71 -15.76
C HIS A 687 23.61 30.28 -14.36
N GLY A 688 22.96 29.75 -13.32
CA GLY A 688 23.25 30.11 -11.92
C GLY A 688 24.70 29.81 -11.52
N ALA A 689 25.20 28.61 -11.84
CA ALA A 689 26.58 28.24 -11.56
C ALA A 689 27.61 29.13 -12.29
N ALA A 690 27.33 29.51 -13.53
CA ALA A 690 28.16 30.44 -14.31
C ALA A 690 28.13 31.87 -13.73
N GLU A 691 26.97 32.34 -13.23
CA GLU A 691 26.87 33.64 -12.55
C GLU A 691 27.66 33.65 -11.23
N ASP A 692 27.56 32.59 -10.42
CA ASP A 692 28.33 32.48 -9.18
C ASP A 692 29.85 32.43 -9.47
N ALA A 693 30.26 31.72 -10.53
CA ALA A 693 31.66 31.67 -10.96
C ALA A 693 32.17 33.04 -11.42
N ARG A 694 31.36 33.78 -12.19
CA ARG A 694 31.65 35.15 -12.62
C ARG A 694 31.81 36.09 -11.42
N GLN A 695 30.89 36.08 -10.46
CA GLN A 695 30.97 36.93 -9.26
C GLN A 695 32.22 36.62 -8.43
N ARG A 696 32.60 35.35 -8.29
CA ARG A 696 33.85 34.95 -7.63
C ARG A 696 35.09 35.40 -8.40
N ALA A 697 35.06 35.40 -9.74
CA ALA A 697 36.15 35.91 -10.56
C ALA A 697 36.26 37.44 -10.44
N GLU A 698 35.14 38.17 -10.44
CA GLU A 698 35.11 39.64 -10.31
C GLU A 698 35.60 40.09 -8.94
N ALA A 699 35.21 39.40 -7.87
CA ALA A 699 35.71 39.68 -6.53
C ALA A 699 37.24 39.49 -6.43
N ARG A 700 37.78 38.46 -7.11
CA ARG A 700 39.23 38.20 -7.18
C ARG A 700 39.97 39.27 -8.01
N ALA A 701 39.39 39.71 -9.13
CA ALA A 701 39.94 40.79 -9.95
C ALA A 701 39.96 42.12 -9.18
N ALA A 702 38.85 42.50 -8.53
CA ALA A 702 38.77 43.71 -7.73
C ALA A 702 39.73 43.69 -6.51
N ASP A 703 40.01 42.51 -5.95
CA ASP A 703 41.03 42.34 -4.92
C ASP A 703 42.45 42.52 -5.47
N ALA A 704 42.75 41.94 -6.64
CA ALA A 704 44.04 42.11 -7.33
C ALA A 704 44.30 43.58 -7.72
N GLU A 705 43.29 44.29 -8.26
CA GLU A 705 43.39 45.72 -8.62
C GLU A 705 43.63 46.59 -7.38
N ARG A 706 42.91 46.35 -6.29
CA ARG A 706 43.11 47.09 -5.04
C ARG A 706 44.51 46.88 -4.46
N LYS A 707 45.01 45.64 -4.50
CA LYS A 707 46.38 45.31 -4.06
C LYS A 707 47.43 46.00 -4.94
N LEU A 708 47.24 46.02 -6.26
CA LEU A 708 48.16 46.71 -7.18
C LEU A 708 48.14 48.23 -6.99
N SER A 709 46.97 48.83 -6.77
CA SER A 709 46.86 50.27 -6.48
C SER A 709 47.50 50.64 -5.13
N ALA A 710 47.29 49.83 -4.09
CA ALA A 710 47.92 50.02 -2.78
C ALA A 710 49.45 49.86 -2.85
N TRP A 711 49.91 48.88 -3.64
CA TRP A 711 51.31 48.67 -3.95
C TRP A 711 51.92 49.89 -4.65
N SER A 712 51.26 50.46 -5.67
CA SER A 712 51.81 51.58 -6.45
C SER A 712 52.03 52.83 -5.60
N ALA A 713 51.14 53.09 -4.63
CA ALA A 713 51.29 54.19 -3.68
C ALA A 713 52.48 53.96 -2.73
N ARG A 714 52.65 52.73 -2.23
CA ARG A 714 53.78 52.32 -1.37
C ARG A 714 55.12 52.40 -2.11
N TRP A 715 55.17 51.93 -3.36
CA TRP A 715 56.37 51.98 -4.20
C TRP A 715 56.83 53.42 -4.45
N THR A 716 55.91 54.31 -4.82
CA THR A 716 56.23 55.73 -5.09
C THR A 716 56.77 56.43 -3.84
N SER A 717 56.19 56.16 -2.68
CA SER A 717 56.66 56.71 -1.40
C SER A 717 58.03 56.13 -0.98
N ALA A 718 58.24 54.82 -1.14
CA ALA A 718 59.47 54.14 -0.77
C ALA A 718 60.68 54.56 -1.64
N VAL A 719 60.49 54.78 -2.95
CA VAL A 719 61.56 55.22 -3.86
C VAL A 719 61.98 56.67 -3.55
N ALA A 720 61.01 57.55 -3.30
CA ALA A 720 61.27 58.95 -2.93
C ALA A 720 62.03 59.08 -1.60
N ALA A 721 61.77 58.20 -0.64
CA ALA A 721 62.43 58.20 0.67
C ALA A 721 63.93 57.80 0.62
N VAL A 722 64.37 57.07 -0.42
CA VAL A 722 65.76 56.60 -0.57
C VAL A 722 66.58 57.50 -1.51
N GLY A 723 65.94 58.45 -2.19
CA GLY A 723 66.61 59.40 -3.09
C GLY A 723 67.14 58.78 -4.39
N LEU A 724 66.56 57.66 -4.83
CA LEU A 724 66.94 56.96 -6.05
C LEU A 724 66.03 57.36 -7.21
N GLU A 725 66.61 57.79 -8.34
CA GLU A 725 65.89 58.10 -9.57
C GLU A 725 66.17 57.05 -10.65
N GLY A 726 65.12 56.63 -11.37
CA GLY A 726 65.23 55.70 -12.49
C GLY A 726 63.94 54.89 -12.70
N SER A 727 63.85 54.19 -13.85
CA SER A 727 62.77 53.23 -14.07
C SER A 727 62.93 51.98 -13.19
N LEU A 728 61.83 51.25 -13.00
CA LEU A 728 61.74 50.07 -12.15
C LEU A 728 62.81 48.99 -12.47
N ALA A 729 63.21 48.88 -13.75
CA ALA A 729 64.28 47.98 -14.20
C ALA A 729 65.70 48.41 -13.78
N VAL A 730 65.97 49.72 -13.73
CA VAL A 730 67.30 50.28 -13.38
C VAL A 730 67.54 50.23 -11.87
N LEU A 731 66.48 50.38 -11.06
CA LEU A 731 66.54 50.34 -9.61
C LEU A 731 66.86 48.93 -9.08
N ARG A 732 66.40 47.86 -9.75
CA ARG A 732 66.65 46.48 -9.36
C ARG A 732 68.14 46.12 -9.31
N GLY A 733 68.93 46.53 -10.31
CA GLY A 733 70.37 46.22 -10.37
C GLY A 733 71.26 47.01 -9.39
N ARG A 734 70.77 48.13 -8.82
CA ARG A 734 71.52 48.95 -7.86
C ARG A 734 71.34 48.50 -6.41
N LEU A 735 70.22 47.87 -6.06
CA LEU A 735 69.92 47.43 -4.68
C LEU A 735 70.86 46.30 -4.21
N ASP A 736 71.23 45.38 -5.10
CA ASP A 736 72.04 44.20 -4.75
C ASP A 736 73.49 44.55 -4.36
N LEU A 737 74.10 45.52 -5.04
CA LEU A 737 75.44 46.00 -4.69
C LEU A 737 75.49 46.74 -3.35
N MET A 738 74.37 47.31 -2.89
CA MET A 738 74.31 48.08 -1.64
C MET A 738 74.19 47.19 -0.39
N ASP A 739 73.63 45.99 -0.52
CA ASP A 739 73.52 45.03 0.58
C ASP A 739 74.80 44.28 0.88
N ASP A 740 75.60 44.01 -0.15
CA ASP A 740 76.92 43.41 0.04
C ASP A 740 77.82 44.34 0.85
N ILE A 741 77.84 45.64 0.54
CA ILE A 741 78.61 46.66 1.29
C ILE A 741 78.12 46.72 2.74
N ARG A 742 76.81 46.68 2.94
CA ARG A 742 76.22 46.76 4.28
C ARG A 742 76.52 45.54 5.14
N THR A 743 76.44 44.33 4.58
CA THR A 743 76.67 43.08 5.31
C THR A 743 78.10 43.01 5.84
N ALA A 744 79.07 43.46 5.05
CA ALA A 744 80.45 43.59 5.49
C ALA A 744 80.60 44.66 6.60
N THR A 745 79.90 45.80 6.51
CA THR A 745 79.93 46.88 7.52
C THR A 745 79.34 46.47 8.87
N GLU A 746 78.17 45.84 8.87
CA GLU A 746 77.46 45.51 10.10
C GLU A 746 78.08 44.35 10.86
N SER A 747 78.75 43.43 10.16
CA SER A 747 79.48 42.35 10.82
C SER A 747 80.60 42.92 11.69
N ILE A 748 81.31 43.95 11.22
CA ILE A 748 82.40 44.60 11.97
C ILE A 748 81.85 45.28 13.23
N LEU A 749 80.80 46.09 13.10
CA LEU A 749 80.22 46.86 14.20
C LEU A 749 79.44 46.00 15.20
N GLY A 750 78.79 44.93 14.72
CA GLY A 750 78.04 44.00 15.56
C GLY A 750 78.92 43.16 16.48
N TYR A 751 80.13 42.82 16.05
CA TYR A 751 81.09 42.15 16.92
C TYR A 751 81.69 43.09 17.98
N GLU A 752 81.81 44.39 17.70
CA GLU A 752 82.32 45.39 18.63
C GLU A 752 81.25 45.87 19.64
N GLY A 753 79.98 46.03 19.21
CA GLY A 753 78.86 46.44 20.07
C GLY A 753 78.37 45.36 21.04
N ARG A 754 78.28 44.09 20.61
CA ARG A 754 77.84 42.99 21.48
C ARG A 754 78.74 42.74 22.69
N VAL A 755 80.00 43.17 22.63
CA VAL A 755 80.92 43.09 23.78
C VAL A 755 80.63 44.21 24.81
N HIS A 756 79.98 45.30 24.40
CA HIS A 756 79.62 46.44 25.25
C HIS A 756 78.21 46.29 25.85
N ASP A 757 77.22 45.87 25.07
CA ASP A 757 75.81 45.79 25.50
C ASP A 757 75.56 44.75 26.60
N ILE A 758 76.30 43.63 26.58
CA ILE A 758 76.23 42.59 27.62
C ILE A 758 76.58 43.14 29.01
N GLY A 759 77.35 44.23 29.11
CA GLY A 759 77.68 44.86 30.39
C GLY A 759 76.58 45.76 30.95
N LEU A 760 75.74 46.37 30.09
CA LEU A 760 74.70 47.34 30.50
C LEU A 760 73.38 46.65 30.89
N ASP A 761 73.05 45.53 30.25
CA ASP A 761 71.79 44.81 30.48
C ASP A 761 71.68 44.21 31.90
N VAL A 762 72.80 43.93 32.56
CA VAL A 762 72.82 43.36 33.92
C VAL A 762 72.39 44.39 34.98
N GLU A 763 72.77 45.66 34.81
CA GLU A 763 72.47 46.72 35.77
C GLU A 763 71.02 47.24 35.65
N ALA A 764 70.47 47.29 34.43
CA ALA A 764 69.12 47.78 34.17
C ALA A 764 67.99 46.85 34.66
N PHE A 765 68.25 45.53 34.70
CA PHE A 765 67.28 44.55 35.19
C PHE A 765 66.99 44.70 36.68
N ALA A 766 68.01 44.95 37.50
CA ALA A 766 67.88 45.08 38.95
C ALA A 766 67.02 46.29 39.37
N ALA A 767 67.13 47.43 38.67
CA ALA A 767 66.42 48.66 39.01
C ALA A 767 64.90 48.59 38.74
N ARG A 768 64.47 47.89 37.68
CA ARG A 768 63.06 47.83 37.26
C ARG A 768 62.18 47.00 38.18
N VAL A 769 62.71 45.90 38.73
CA VAL A 769 61.93 45.03 39.63
C VAL A 769 61.64 45.73 40.97
N GLN A 770 62.52 46.63 41.41
CA GLN A 770 62.38 47.35 42.67
C GLN A 770 61.31 48.46 42.60
N ALA A 771 61.15 49.12 41.45
CA ALA A 771 60.13 50.14 41.23
C ALA A 771 58.70 49.57 41.25
N LEU A 772 58.48 48.41 40.62
CA LEU A 772 57.14 47.81 40.52
C LEU A 772 56.62 47.29 41.86
N ALA A 773 57.51 46.87 42.76
CA ALA A 773 57.14 46.44 44.11
C ALA A 773 56.54 47.58 44.96
N SER A 774 56.98 48.81 44.73
CA SER A 774 56.46 50.00 45.43
C SER A 774 55.02 50.34 45.02
N ASP A 775 54.67 50.19 43.74
CA ASP A 775 53.32 50.49 43.23
C ASP A 775 52.24 49.52 43.76
N PHE A 776 52.62 48.28 44.05
CA PHE A 776 51.74 47.29 44.68
C PHE A 776 51.80 47.31 46.23
N GLY A 777 52.53 48.28 46.81
CA GLY A 777 52.65 48.50 48.25
C GLY A 777 53.43 47.41 49.00
N ILE A 778 54.43 46.79 48.38
CA ILE A 778 55.27 45.71 48.96
C ILE A 778 56.62 46.30 49.42
N GLN A 779 57.00 46.18 50.70
CA GLN A 779 58.22 46.77 51.25
C GLN A 779 59.49 45.93 50.95
N ALA A 780 60.59 46.60 50.54
CA ALA A 780 61.71 46.02 49.78
C ALA A 780 63.09 45.89 50.52
N ALA A 781 63.14 45.85 51.85
CA ALA A 781 64.42 45.87 52.56
C ALA A 781 65.23 44.55 52.40
N GLU A 782 66.33 44.62 51.62
CA GLU A 782 67.41 43.63 51.40
C GLU A 782 67.07 42.27 50.75
N ALA A 783 66.07 42.21 49.86
CA ALA A 783 65.79 41.01 49.05
C ALA A 783 66.34 41.13 47.61
N ASP A 784 66.87 40.03 47.05
CA ASP A 784 67.26 39.90 45.64
C ASP A 784 66.07 40.21 44.70
N PRO A 785 66.28 40.98 43.61
CA PRO A 785 65.26 41.30 42.61
C PRO A 785 64.31 40.15 42.23
N SER A 786 64.78 38.90 42.13
CA SER A 786 63.89 37.78 41.79
C SER A 786 62.77 37.51 42.80
N THR A 787 62.98 37.84 44.08
CA THR A 787 62.04 37.52 45.17
C THR A 787 60.90 38.54 45.24
N LEU A 788 61.17 39.81 44.92
CA LEU A 788 60.19 40.90 44.90
C LEU A 788 59.14 40.74 43.80
N LEU A 789 59.54 40.20 42.64
CA LEU A 789 58.63 40.02 41.51
C LEU A 789 57.50 39.02 41.77
N SER A 790 57.75 38.01 42.61
CA SER A 790 56.76 36.95 42.90
C SER A 790 55.61 37.41 43.81
N ALA A 791 55.84 38.38 44.70
CA ALA A 791 54.80 38.90 45.60
C ALA A 791 53.79 39.82 44.88
N ILE A 792 54.22 40.48 43.80
CA ILE A 792 53.39 41.38 42.98
C ILE A 792 52.32 40.59 42.19
N GLU A 793 52.67 39.39 41.69
CA GLU A 793 51.78 38.54 40.89
C GLU A 793 50.51 38.13 41.68
N GLN A 794 50.61 37.84 42.97
CA GLN A 794 49.49 37.35 43.79
C GLN A 794 48.40 38.40 44.04
N ARG A 795 48.78 39.67 44.19
CA ARG A 795 47.83 40.75 44.53
C ARG A 795 46.95 41.17 43.35
N LEU A 796 47.46 41.02 42.13
CA LEU A 796 46.77 41.40 40.90
C LEU A 796 45.61 40.45 40.54
N ASP A 797 45.73 39.17 40.86
CA ASP A 797 44.72 38.14 40.54
C ASP A 797 43.41 38.30 41.34
N THR A 798 43.46 38.90 42.52
CA THR A 798 42.27 39.12 43.37
C THR A 798 41.38 40.23 42.83
N ILE A 799 41.97 41.27 42.24
CA ILE A 799 41.25 42.43 41.69
C ILE A 799 40.45 42.04 40.44
N ALA A 800 40.97 41.12 39.62
CA ALA A 800 40.33 40.70 38.36
C ALA A 800 38.94 40.06 38.56
N ARG A 801 38.75 39.25 39.60
CA ARG A 801 37.51 38.47 39.83
C ARG A 801 36.32 39.32 40.27
N LEU A 802 36.57 40.46 40.92
CA LEU A 802 35.50 41.36 41.36
C LEU A 802 34.87 42.14 40.18
N ALA A 803 35.64 42.40 39.12
CA ALA A 803 35.18 43.12 37.94
C ALA A 803 34.15 42.32 37.11
N GLU A 804 34.41 41.02 36.92
CA GLU A 804 33.57 40.13 36.11
C GLU A 804 32.14 39.97 36.67
N ARG A 805 32.01 39.95 38.01
CA ARG A 805 30.71 39.79 38.68
C ARG A 805 29.79 41.01 38.52
N ALA A 806 30.33 42.22 38.41
CA ALA A 806 29.55 43.44 38.24
C ALA A 806 28.89 43.53 36.86
N GLU A 807 29.50 42.94 35.82
CA GLU A 807 28.97 42.98 34.46
C GLU A 807 27.73 42.09 34.29
N GLY A 808 27.69 40.92 34.94
CA GLY A 808 26.54 40.02 34.91
C GLY A 808 25.25 40.60 35.49
N LEU A 809 25.35 41.38 36.56
CA LEU A 809 24.18 41.99 37.22
C LEU A 809 23.53 43.10 36.38
N ARG A 810 24.32 43.84 35.58
CA ARG A 810 23.79 44.90 34.68
C ARG A 810 22.82 44.34 33.63
N ARG A 811 23.09 43.14 33.13
CA ARG A 811 22.26 42.51 32.09
C ARG A 811 20.88 42.11 32.62
N GLN A 812 20.83 41.61 33.86
CA GLN A 812 19.58 41.18 34.50
C GLN A 812 18.61 42.33 34.77
N LEU A 813 19.13 43.54 35.06
CA LEU A 813 18.29 44.72 35.32
C LEU A 813 17.46 45.11 34.08
N LYS A 814 18.07 45.09 32.90
CA LYS A 814 17.44 45.48 31.63
C LYS A 814 16.26 44.57 31.24
N ASP A 815 16.38 43.27 31.50
CA ASP A 815 15.33 42.29 31.18
C ASP A 815 14.08 42.46 32.06
N ALA A 816 14.26 42.91 33.31
CA ALA A 816 13.16 43.15 34.23
C ALA A 816 12.32 44.39 33.84
N GLU A 817 12.97 45.46 33.36
CA GLU A 817 12.29 46.69 32.90
C GLU A 817 11.35 46.45 31.70
N ALA A 818 11.73 45.56 30.77
CA ALA A 818 10.91 45.25 29.60
C ALA A 818 9.59 44.55 29.97
N ARG A 819 9.60 43.68 30.99
CA ARG A 819 8.41 42.95 31.45
C ARG A 819 7.39 43.86 32.13
N GLU A 820 7.85 44.96 32.74
CA GLU A 820 6.96 45.96 33.34
C GLU A 820 6.08 46.62 32.27
N ALA A 821 6.66 47.01 31.14
CA ALA A 821 5.94 47.70 30.07
C ALA A 821 4.82 46.84 29.46
N GLU A 822 5.09 45.54 29.23
CA GLU A 822 4.12 44.60 28.65
C GLU A 822 2.88 44.39 29.53
N ALA A 823 3.06 44.34 30.85
CA ALA A 823 1.96 44.13 31.78
C ALA A 823 0.99 45.33 31.82
N LEU A 824 1.46 46.54 31.52
CA LEU A 824 0.63 47.75 31.51
C LEU A 824 -0.35 47.75 30.32
N GLU A 825 0.14 47.42 29.12
CA GLU A 825 -0.63 47.43 27.87
C GLU A 825 -1.81 46.44 27.88
N LYS A 826 -1.57 45.23 28.41
CA LYS A 826 -2.61 44.19 28.52
C LYS A 826 -3.80 44.62 29.40
N GLY A 827 -3.54 45.38 30.46
CA GLY A 827 -4.60 45.88 31.35
C GLY A 827 -5.54 46.88 30.68
N ASP A 828 -5.04 47.69 29.74
CA ASP A 828 -5.84 48.71 29.07
C ASP A 828 -6.74 48.15 27.97
N LEU A 829 -6.28 47.12 27.25
CA LEU A 829 -7.09 46.40 26.25
C LEU A 829 -8.32 45.73 26.87
N ALA A 830 -8.15 45.07 28.03
CA ALA A 830 -9.26 44.38 28.72
C ALA A 830 -10.35 45.36 29.19
N ARG A 831 -9.99 46.61 29.56
CA ARG A 831 -10.96 47.66 29.90
C ARG A 831 -11.75 48.16 28.69
N ALA A 832 -11.12 48.27 27.52
CA ALA A 832 -11.79 48.72 26.30
C ALA A 832 -12.86 47.71 25.82
N GLY A 833 -12.66 46.41 26.05
CA GLY A 833 -13.58 45.34 25.65
C GLY A 833 -14.98 45.40 26.28
N LEU A 834 -15.16 46.07 27.42
CA LEU A 834 -16.46 46.16 28.12
C LEU A 834 -17.39 47.28 27.63
N SER A 835 -16.89 48.19 26.79
CA SER A 835 -17.65 49.37 26.34
C SER A 835 -18.95 49.06 25.56
N PRO A 836 -19.01 48.03 24.68
CA PRO A 836 -20.23 47.71 23.92
C PRO A 836 -21.39 47.20 24.79
N LEU A 837 -21.10 46.41 25.83
CA LEU A 837 -22.12 45.86 26.73
C LEU A 837 -22.76 46.95 27.60
N LEU A 838 -21.95 47.91 28.06
CA LEU A 838 -22.43 49.10 28.78
C LEU A 838 -23.41 49.92 27.92
N ALA A 839 -23.12 50.07 26.63
CA ALA A 839 -23.99 50.78 25.69
C ALA A 839 -25.31 50.04 25.41
N ALA A 840 -25.28 48.71 25.22
CA ALA A 840 -26.47 47.90 24.96
C ALA A 840 -27.42 47.83 26.17
N ALA A 841 -26.88 47.82 27.39
CA ALA A 841 -27.67 47.88 28.62
C ALA A 841 -28.09 49.32 29.00
N GLY A 842 -27.48 50.34 28.41
CA GLY A 842 -27.77 51.75 28.70
C GLY A 842 -27.25 52.25 30.06
N VAL A 843 -26.17 51.64 30.57
CA VAL A 843 -25.63 51.86 31.93
C VAL A 843 -24.18 52.35 31.89
N ALA A 844 -23.75 53.07 32.92
CA ALA A 844 -22.46 53.78 32.90
C ALA A 844 -21.31 53.01 33.56
N ASP A 845 -21.63 52.09 34.47
CA ASP A 845 -20.62 51.33 35.20
C ASP A 845 -20.88 49.81 35.20
N ARG A 846 -19.84 49.09 35.64
CA ARG A 846 -19.77 47.63 35.63
C ARG A 846 -20.84 46.98 36.51
N ASP A 847 -21.21 47.62 37.61
CA ASP A 847 -22.09 47.01 38.61
C ASP A 847 -23.57 47.20 38.23
N GLU A 848 -23.91 48.32 37.56
CA GLU A 848 -25.22 48.53 36.92
C GLU A 848 -25.46 47.56 35.75
N LEU A 849 -24.42 47.27 34.95
CA LEU A 849 -24.47 46.27 33.89
C LEU A 849 -24.83 44.87 34.42
N ALA A 850 -24.35 44.51 35.60
CA ALA A 850 -24.65 43.23 36.22
C ALA A 850 -26.14 43.08 36.58
N GLU A 851 -26.85 44.15 37.00
CA GLU A 851 -28.28 44.09 37.32
C GLU A 851 -29.16 44.00 36.06
N ALA A 852 -28.81 44.72 34.99
CA ALA A 852 -29.51 44.65 33.72
C ALA A 852 -29.44 43.24 33.10
N ILE A 853 -28.26 42.60 33.18
CA ILE A 853 -28.06 41.22 32.76
C ILE A 853 -28.97 40.26 33.56
N ARG A 854 -29.00 40.37 34.89
CA ARG A 854 -29.84 39.51 35.76
C ARG A 854 -31.33 39.53 35.39
N ARG A 855 -31.90 40.70 35.09
CA ARG A 855 -33.32 40.82 34.72
C ARG A 855 -33.61 40.19 33.35
N SER A 856 -32.71 40.37 32.38
CA SER A 856 -32.82 39.77 31.04
C SER A 856 -32.72 38.24 31.12
N GLU A 857 -31.79 37.73 31.93
CA GLU A 857 -31.64 36.30 32.21
C GLU A 857 -32.90 35.69 32.86
N ASN A 858 -33.54 36.36 33.83
CA ASN A 858 -34.74 35.86 34.49
C ASN A 858 -35.95 35.76 33.54
N ALA A 859 -36.16 36.76 32.67
CA ALA A 859 -37.23 36.73 31.67
C ALA A 859 -37.01 35.59 30.65
N LYS A 860 -35.77 35.44 30.17
CA LYS A 860 -35.36 34.34 29.28
C LYS A 860 -35.51 32.97 29.97
N ALA A 861 -35.23 32.89 31.27
CA ALA A 861 -35.38 31.65 32.06
C ALA A 861 -36.84 31.23 32.24
N LEU A 862 -37.77 32.16 32.51
CA LEU A 862 -39.19 31.85 32.63
C LEU A 862 -39.83 31.47 31.28
N ALA A 863 -39.40 32.10 30.18
CA ALA A 863 -39.80 31.71 28.83
C ALA A 863 -39.27 30.31 28.48
N ALA A 864 -38.00 30.05 28.77
CA ALA A 864 -37.40 28.72 28.62
C ALA A 864 -38.13 27.68 29.47
N GLN A 865 -38.52 27.97 30.71
CA GLN A 865 -39.30 27.06 31.55
C GLN A 865 -40.69 26.75 30.97
N ALA A 866 -41.37 27.74 30.37
CA ALA A 866 -42.65 27.49 29.71
C ALA A 866 -42.50 26.64 28.45
N ASP A 867 -41.45 26.87 27.66
CA ASP A 867 -41.11 26.07 26.48
C ASP A 867 -40.66 24.66 26.87
N ASP A 868 -39.87 24.51 27.93
CA ASP A 868 -39.43 23.23 28.48
C ASP A 868 -40.61 22.45 29.05
N LEU A 869 -41.57 23.09 29.72
CA LEU A 869 -42.81 22.43 30.16
C LEU A 869 -43.70 22.05 28.96
N THR A 870 -43.76 22.87 27.91
CA THR A 870 -44.44 22.52 26.65
C THR A 870 -43.78 21.30 26.01
N ARG A 871 -42.45 21.29 25.98
CA ARG A 871 -41.66 20.17 25.48
C ARG A 871 -41.88 18.93 26.33
N ALA A 872 -41.85 19.04 27.66
CA ALA A 872 -42.10 17.94 28.59
C ALA A 872 -43.51 17.35 28.43
N ILE A 873 -44.53 18.18 28.15
CA ILE A 873 -45.89 17.70 27.84
C ILE A 873 -45.92 16.94 26.51
N LEU A 874 -45.29 17.47 25.46
CA LEU A 874 -45.22 16.81 24.15
C LEU A 874 -44.39 15.53 24.19
N GLU A 875 -43.27 15.53 24.94
CA GLU A 875 -42.42 14.37 25.21
C GLU A 875 -43.18 13.31 26.00
N ALA A 876 -43.95 13.70 27.02
CA ALA A 876 -44.80 12.80 27.80
C ALA A 876 -46.12 12.44 27.11
N GLY A 877 -46.40 13.03 25.94
CA GLY A 877 -47.67 12.99 25.24
C GLY A 877 -47.78 11.94 24.13
N ASP A 878 -46.80 11.03 24.04
CA ASP A 878 -46.74 9.91 23.09
C ASP A 878 -47.11 10.31 21.63
N GLY A 879 -46.65 11.47 21.17
CA GLY A 879 -46.82 11.96 19.79
C GLY A 879 -48.16 12.62 19.48
N LEU A 880 -49.05 12.78 20.47
CA LEU A 880 -50.26 13.58 20.31
C LEU A 880 -49.92 15.08 20.29
N ARG A 881 -50.69 15.85 19.51
CA ARG A 881 -50.56 17.30 19.49
C ARG A 881 -50.99 17.89 20.84
N LEU A 882 -50.43 19.04 21.20
CA LEU A 882 -50.66 19.71 22.48
C LEU A 882 -52.17 19.89 22.75
N GLU A 883 -52.96 20.23 21.74
CA GLU A 883 -54.42 20.42 21.87
C GLU A 883 -55.14 19.12 22.24
N ALA A 884 -54.72 17.98 21.69
CA ALA A 884 -55.30 16.68 21.99
C ALA A 884 -54.93 16.22 23.42
N LEU A 885 -53.71 16.50 23.88
CA LEU A 885 -53.25 16.20 25.24
C LEU A 885 -53.96 17.07 26.29
N LEU A 886 -54.20 18.34 25.97
CA LEU A 886 -54.98 19.24 26.81
C LEU A 886 -56.43 18.78 26.91
N ALA A 887 -57.04 18.31 25.81
CA ALA A 887 -58.41 17.79 25.80
C ALA A 887 -58.56 16.44 26.53
N ASP A 888 -57.60 15.52 26.38
CA ASP A 888 -57.58 14.19 27.02
C ASP A 888 -57.33 14.27 28.55
N ALA A 889 -56.92 15.45 29.05
CA ALA A 889 -56.67 15.74 30.46
C ALA A 889 -57.83 16.50 31.16
N VAL A 890 -58.88 16.88 30.44
CA VAL A 890 -60.07 17.52 31.03
C VAL A 890 -60.84 16.48 31.85
N ASP A 891 -61.22 16.84 33.09
CA ASP A 891 -61.94 15.99 34.05
C ASP A 891 -61.21 14.70 34.49
N ALA A 892 -59.91 14.56 34.22
CA ALA A 892 -59.11 13.41 34.61
C ALA A 892 -58.69 13.46 36.10
N ASP A 893 -59.00 12.41 36.87
CA ASP A 893 -58.57 12.26 38.26
C ASP A 893 -57.26 11.46 38.37
N ALA A 894 -56.24 12.05 39.01
CA ALA A 894 -54.91 11.44 39.15
C ALA A 894 -54.92 10.16 40.00
N THR A 895 -55.84 10.04 40.97
CA THR A 895 -55.99 8.90 41.86
C THR A 895 -56.63 7.71 41.13
N GLU A 896 -57.67 7.97 40.33
CA GLU A 896 -58.33 6.94 39.51
C GLU A 896 -57.38 6.38 38.43
N LEU A 897 -56.62 7.25 37.77
CA LEU A 897 -55.62 6.84 36.78
C LEU A 897 -54.47 6.02 37.41
N ALA A 898 -54.05 6.36 38.63
CA ALA A 898 -53.04 5.59 39.36
C ALA A 898 -53.54 4.19 39.75
N ALA A 899 -54.79 4.06 40.22
CA ALA A 899 -55.39 2.77 40.55
C ALA A 899 -55.56 1.87 39.30
N LYS A 900 -56.01 2.45 38.18
CA LYS A 900 -56.13 1.74 36.91
C LYS A 900 -54.77 1.31 36.35
N SER A 901 -53.75 2.17 36.45
CA SER A 901 -52.38 1.83 36.05
C SER A 901 -51.81 0.67 36.87
N ALA A 902 -51.98 0.67 38.20
CA ALA A 902 -51.50 -0.41 39.06
C ALA A 902 -52.16 -1.77 38.70
N GLY A 903 -53.47 -1.78 38.40
CA GLY A 903 -54.17 -3.00 37.97
C GLY A 903 -53.68 -3.52 36.61
N LEU A 904 -53.42 -2.63 35.65
CA LEU A 904 -52.87 -3.00 34.35
C LEU A 904 -51.41 -3.45 34.43
N GLN A 905 -50.61 -2.88 35.34
CA GLN A 905 -49.23 -3.32 35.60
C GLN A 905 -49.19 -4.75 36.17
N GLU A 906 -50.11 -5.12 37.06
CA GLU A 906 -50.18 -6.47 37.60
C GLU A 906 -50.59 -7.50 36.53
N GLN A 907 -51.58 -7.15 35.71
CA GLN A 907 -51.96 -7.98 34.56
C GLN A 907 -50.82 -8.11 33.53
N LEU A 908 -50.05 -7.02 33.31
CA LEU A 908 -48.91 -7.02 32.43
C LEU A 908 -47.79 -7.92 32.96
N ARG A 909 -47.54 -7.92 34.28
CA ARG A 909 -46.58 -8.83 34.94
C ARG A 909 -46.99 -10.28 34.77
N ALA A 910 -48.23 -10.64 35.11
CA ALA A 910 -48.72 -12.01 34.98
C ALA A 910 -48.57 -12.55 33.54
N VAL A 911 -48.96 -11.76 32.53
CA VAL A 911 -48.82 -12.14 31.12
C VAL A 911 -47.36 -12.14 30.67
N SER A 912 -46.51 -11.29 31.25
CA SER A 912 -45.07 -11.29 30.96
C SER A 912 -44.36 -12.51 31.53
N ASP A 913 -44.70 -12.94 32.74
CA ASP A 913 -44.17 -14.16 33.37
C ASP A 913 -44.60 -15.41 32.58
N GLU A 914 -45.86 -15.48 32.16
CA GLU A 914 -46.36 -16.52 31.24
C GLU A 914 -45.60 -16.49 29.90
N ALA A 915 -45.38 -15.30 29.34
CA ALA A 915 -44.63 -15.13 28.09
C ALA A 915 -43.16 -15.51 28.23
N GLU A 916 -42.52 -15.26 29.38
CA GLU A 916 -41.14 -15.67 29.68
C GLU A 916 -41.02 -17.19 29.80
N ALA A 917 -41.96 -17.84 30.49
CA ALA A 917 -42.01 -19.30 30.60
C ALA A 917 -42.17 -19.96 29.21
N VAL A 918 -43.11 -19.47 28.40
CA VAL A 918 -43.32 -19.97 27.04
C VAL A 918 -42.15 -19.59 26.12
N ALA A 919 -41.51 -18.43 26.31
CA ALA A 919 -40.30 -18.06 25.57
C ALA A 919 -39.12 -18.97 25.90
N ALA A 920 -38.97 -19.41 27.16
CA ALA A 920 -37.96 -20.38 27.56
C ALA A 920 -38.21 -21.75 26.89
N LEU A 921 -39.45 -22.24 26.92
CA LEU A 921 -39.85 -23.49 26.26
C LEU A 921 -39.69 -23.42 24.74
N ARG A 922 -40.09 -22.30 24.13
CA ARG A 922 -39.89 -22.02 22.69
C ARG A 922 -38.40 -21.94 22.36
N SER A 923 -37.59 -21.31 23.21
CA SER A 923 -36.14 -21.21 23.01
C SER A 923 -35.48 -22.58 23.09
N GLU A 924 -35.88 -23.42 24.05
CA GLU A 924 -35.41 -24.80 24.17
C GLU A 924 -35.83 -25.65 22.96
N ALA A 925 -37.10 -25.60 22.55
CA ALA A 925 -37.60 -26.29 21.37
C ALA A 925 -36.96 -25.78 20.08
N SER A 926 -36.75 -24.47 19.96
CA SER A 926 -36.07 -23.82 18.83
C SER A 926 -34.58 -24.14 18.81
N MET A 927 -33.91 -24.23 19.96
CA MET A 927 -32.52 -24.70 20.04
C MET A 927 -32.42 -26.17 19.67
N ARG A 928 -33.31 -27.04 20.14
CA ARG A 928 -33.32 -28.46 19.74
C ARG A 928 -33.63 -28.64 18.26
N PHE A 929 -34.58 -27.87 17.72
CA PHE A 929 -34.91 -27.86 16.30
C PHE A 929 -33.74 -27.32 15.47
N ARG A 930 -33.16 -26.17 15.83
CA ARG A 930 -31.96 -25.61 15.17
C ARG A 930 -30.73 -26.52 15.32
N GLN A 931 -30.51 -27.21 16.42
CA GLN A 931 -29.41 -28.19 16.52
C GLN A 931 -29.55 -29.34 15.49
N VAL A 932 -30.75 -29.58 14.96
CA VAL A 932 -31.03 -30.61 13.96
C VAL A 932 -31.18 -30.02 12.55
N ASP A 933 -31.74 -28.82 12.41
CA ASP A 933 -32.00 -28.10 11.14
C ASP A 933 -30.79 -27.24 10.70
N ASP A 934 -30.13 -26.64 11.68
CA ASP A 934 -28.97 -25.75 11.60
C ASP A 934 -27.67 -26.53 11.85
N ARG A 935 -27.62 -27.80 11.43
CA ARG A 935 -26.32 -28.44 11.15
C ARG A 935 -25.73 -27.75 9.93
N ALA A 936 -25.25 -26.53 10.12
CA ALA A 936 -24.32 -25.84 9.25
C ALA A 936 -23.14 -26.77 8.92
N ASP A 937 -22.85 -27.75 9.78
CA ASP A 937 -21.97 -28.88 9.53
C ASP A 937 -22.17 -29.56 8.17
N ALA A 938 -23.38 -29.69 7.61
CA ALA A 938 -23.52 -30.37 6.31
C ALA A 938 -22.99 -29.50 5.16
N ALA A 939 -23.37 -28.22 5.12
CA ALA A 939 -22.93 -27.28 4.10
C ALA A 939 -21.48 -26.83 4.30
N ILE A 940 -21.08 -26.58 5.55
CA ILE A 940 -19.70 -26.27 5.95
C ILE A 940 -18.82 -27.49 5.72
N ALA A 941 -19.21 -28.72 6.11
CA ALA A 941 -18.40 -29.88 5.81
C ALA A 941 -18.35 -30.19 4.31
N ALA A 942 -19.40 -29.88 3.54
CA ALA A 942 -19.34 -29.97 2.08
C ALA A 942 -18.41 -28.90 1.48
N ALA A 943 -18.42 -27.68 2.01
CA ALA A 943 -17.52 -26.60 1.61
C ALA A 943 -16.07 -26.90 2.01
N ASP A 944 -15.82 -27.33 3.25
CA ASP A 944 -14.54 -27.81 3.76
C ASP A 944 -14.02 -28.98 2.91
N GLN A 945 -14.90 -29.92 2.53
CA GLN A 945 -14.54 -31.02 1.65
C GLN A 945 -14.14 -30.51 0.25
N ALA A 946 -14.90 -29.58 -0.33
CA ALA A 946 -14.58 -28.97 -1.61
C ALA A 946 -13.28 -28.16 -1.56
N GLN A 947 -13.06 -27.40 -0.49
CA GLN A 947 -11.85 -26.62 -0.25
C GLN A 947 -10.64 -27.53 -0.05
N ALA A 948 -10.74 -28.56 0.80
CA ALA A 948 -9.67 -29.52 1.00
C ALA A 948 -9.33 -30.28 -0.30
N ARG A 949 -10.33 -30.56 -1.16
CA ARG A 949 -10.10 -31.14 -2.49
C ARG A 949 -9.39 -30.16 -3.44
N ALA A 950 -9.77 -28.89 -3.42
CA ALA A 950 -9.10 -27.85 -4.20
C ALA A 950 -7.64 -27.66 -3.74
N GLU A 951 -7.42 -27.67 -2.42
CA GLU A 951 -6.09 -27.60 -1.81
C GLU A 951 -5.24 -28.81 -2.21
N MET A 952 -5.78 -30.04 -2.15
CA MET A 952 -5.10 -31.23 -2.67
C MET A 952 -4.71 -31.06 -4.15
N GLY A 953 -5.59 -30.47 -4.97
CA GLY A 953 -5.31 -30.16 -6.37
C GLY A 953 -4.16 -29.16 -6.55
N ALA A 954 -4.18 -28.07 -5.78
CA ALA A 954 -3.11 -27.06 -5.79
C ALA A 954 -1.77 -27.63 -5.30
N GLN A 955 -1.78 -28.45 -4.25
CA GLN A 955 -0.58 -29.13 -3.76
C GLN A 955 -0.05 -30.14 -4.79
N ALA A 956 -0.92 -30.87 -5.49
CA ALA A 956 -0.51 -31.76 -6.58
C ALA A 956 0.14 -30.99 -7.74
N GLU A 957 -0.42 -29.87 -8.16
CA GLU A 957 0.17 -29.01 -9.20
C GLU A 957 1.52 -28.43 -8.76
N ALA A 958 1.60 -27.95 -7.52
CA ALA A 958 2.84 -27.43 -6.94
C ALA A 958 3.92 -28.51 -6.87
N TYR A 959 3.58 -29.74 -6.47
CA TYR A 959 4.49 -30.88 -6.48
C TYR A 959 5.03 -31.17 -7.88
N VAL A 960 4.15 -31.28 -8.88
CA VAL A 960 4.54 -31.55 -10.28
C VAL A 960 5.46 -30.46 -10.80
N ARG A 961 5.14 -29.19 -10.55
CA ARG A 961 5.97 -28.05 -10.93
C ARG A 961 7.35 -28.13 -10.28
N LYS A 962 7.44 -28.32 -8.96
CA LYS A 962 8.72 -28.41 -8.24
C LYS A 962 9.57 -29.58 -8.71
N ARG A 963 8.94 -30.73 -8.97
CA ARG A 963 9.62 -31.89 -9.58
C ARG A 963 10.10 -31.60 -10.99
N ALA A 964 9.34 -30.89 -11.82
CA ALA A 964 9.73 -30.50 -13.16
C ALA A 964 10.90 -29.50 -13.15
N GLU A 965 10.85 -28.49 -12.27
CA GLU A 965 11.93 -27.53 -12.05
C GLU A 965 13.23 -28.23 -11.65
N ALA A 966 13.16 -29.12 -10.64
CA ALA A 966 14.31 -29.90 -10.20
C ALA A 966 14.84 -30.83 -11.31
N ALA A 967 13.94 -31.51 -12.04
CA ALA A 967 14.33 -32.42 -13.12
C ALA A 967 15.00 -31.67 -14.28
N LEU A 968 14.46 -30.53 -14.69
CA LEU A 968 15.04 -29.69 -15.75
C LEU A 968 16.42 -29.15 -15.35
N LEU A 969 16.56 -28.71 -14.09
CA LEU A 969 17.83 -28.21 -13.57
C LEU A 969 18.88 -29.32 -13.53
N ARG A 970 18.53 -30.51 -13.03
CA ARG A 970 19.41 -31.69 -13.06
C ARG A 970 19.79 -32.09 -14.47
N TRP A 971 18.82 -32.11 -15.40
CA TRP A 971 19.09 -32.43 -16.80
C TRP A 971 20.06 -31.42 -17.44
N THR A 972 19.90 -30.13 -17.15
CA THR A 972 20.80 -29.07 -17.65
C THR A 972 22.21 -29.21 -17.07
N VAL A 973 22.31 -29.49 -15.77
CA VAL A 973 23.60 -29.79 -15.12
C VAL A 973 24.25 -31.03 -15.74
N GLU A 974 23.49 -32.09 -15.97
CA GLU A 974 24.01 -33.35 -16.52
C GLU A 974 24.43 -33.23 -17.99
N ARG A 975 23.66 -32.47 -18.78
CA ARG A 975 24.04 -32.13 -20.16
C ARG A 975 25.34 -31.31 -20.20
N TYR A 976 25.46 -30.30 -19.34
CA TYR A 976 26.69 -29.50 -19.25
C TYR A 976 27.88 -30.37 -18.80
N ARG A 977 27.67 -31.30 -17.84
CA ARG A 977 28.69 -32.28 -17.44
C ARG A 977 29.13 -33.14 -18.64
N ALA A 978 28.21 -33.74 -19.37
CA ALA A 978 28.52 -34.57 -20.53
C ALA A 978 29.27 -33.82 -21.65
N GLU A 979 28.91 -32.55 -21.92
CA GLU A 979 29.53 -31.74 -22.97
C GLU A 979 30.93 -31.22 -22.59
N LYS A 980 31.18 -30.87 -21.31
CA LYS A 980 32.39 -30.15 -20.87
C LYS A 980 33.38 -30.96 -20.00
N GLN A 981 32.96 -32.03 -19.33
CA GLN A 981 33.82 -32.76 -18.38
C GLN A 981 34.95 -33.56 -19.04
N ALA A 982 34.69 -34.20 -20.19
CA ALA A 982 35.68 -35.05 -20.85
C ALA A 982 36.87 -34.27 -21.45
N PRO A 983 36.67 -33.14 -22.15
CA PRO A 983 37.78 -32.30 -22.63
C PRO A 983 38.63 -31.72 -21.48
N LEU A 984 37.98 -31.22 -20.42
CA LEU A 984 38.65 -30.63 -19.26
C LEU A 984 39.50 -31.66 -18.50
N LEU A 985 38.95 -32.85 -18.21
CA LEU A 985 39.71 -33.91 -17.53
C LEU A 985 40.87 -34.43 -18.37
N LYS A 986 40.70 -34.53 -19.69
CA LYS A 986 41.80 -34.90 -20.60
C LYS A 986 42.93 -33.89 -20.54
N ARG A 987 42.62 -32.59 -20.49
CA ARG A 987 43.63 -31.55 -20.38
C ARG A 987 44.29 -31.50 -19.00
N ALA A 988 43.49 -31.56 -17.93
CA ALA A 988 44.00 -31.64 -16.57
C ALA A 988 44.87 -32.89 -16.34
N SER A 989 44.56 -34.02 -16.97
CA SER A 989 45.39 -35.24 -16.94
C SER A 989 46.80 -35.00 -17.47
N ALA A 990 46.92 -34.29 -18.61
CA ALA A 990 48.21 -33.96 -19.20
C ALA A 990 49.03 -33.03 -18.29
N ILE A 991 48.37 -32.01 -17.71
CA ILE A 991 49.02 -31.07 -16.77
C ILE A 991 49.44 -31.80 -15.49
N PHE A 992 48.57 -32.65 -14.94
CA PHE A 992 48.84 -33.42 -13.72
C PHE A 992 49.99 -34.40 -13.89
N SER A 993 50.08 -35.04 -15.06
CA SER A 993 51.21 -35.90 -15.38
C SER A 993 52.53 -35.14 -15.38
N GLU A 994 52.52 -33.90 -15.89
CA GLU A 994 53.70 -33.05 -15.90
C GLU A 994 54.09 -32.57 -14.51
N LEU A 995 53.14 -32.06 -13.71
CA LEU A 995 53.38 -31.61 -12.34
C LEU A 995 53.90 -32.73 -11.43
N THR A 996 53.44 -33.96 -11.66
CA THR A 996 53.84 -35.14 -10.88
C THR A 996 55.05 -35.87 -11.47
N LEU A 997 55.72 -35.29 -12.48
CA LEU A 997 56.90 -35.86 -13.15
C LEU A 997 56.64 -37.28 -13.69
N GLY A 998 55.42 -37.56 -14.12
CA GLY A 998 54.99 -38.85 -14.68
C GLY A 998 54.56 -39.89 -13.65
N ALA A 999 54.55 -39.57 -12.35
CA ALA A 999 54.05 -40.50 -11.32
C ALA A 999 52.58 -40.89 -11.55
N TYR A 1000 51.78 -39.95 -12.07
CA TYR A 1000 50.44 -40.18 -12.58
C TYR A 1000 50.39 -39.86 -14.07
N GLN A 1001 49.76 -40.71 -14.89
CA GLN A 1001 49.66 -40.51 -16.34
C GLN A 1001 48.33 -39.91 -16.77
N ALA A 1002 47.26 -40.18 -16.00
CA ALA A 1002 45.94 -39.69 -16.32
C ALA A 1002 45.07 -39.54 -15.07
N LEU A 1003 44.00 -38.75 -15.23
CA LEU A 1003 42.88 -38.67 -14.32
C LEU A 1003 41.70 -39.38 -14.94
N GLY A 1004 41.03 -40.22 -14.15
CA GLY A 1004 39.84 -40.96 -14.55
C GLY A 1004 38.67 -40.66 -13.62
N VAL A 1005 37.50 -41.12 -14.04
CA VAL A 1005 36.30 -41.15 -13.20
C VAL A 1005 35.92 -42.61 -13.01
N ASN A 1006 35.88 -43.08 -11.76
CA ASN A 1006 35.31 -44.39 -11.45
C ASN A 1006 33.82 -44.21 -11.08
N ALA A 1007 32.94 -44.99 -11.72
CA ALA A 1007 31.49 -44.96 -11.52
C ALA A 1007 30.93 -46.22 -10.81
N ASP A 1008 31.79 -47.14 -10.35
CA ASP A 1008 31.41 -48.47 -9.85
C ASP A 1008 30.43 -48.48 -8.66
N GLU A 1009 30.29 -47.37 -7.93
CA GLU A 1009 29.39 -47.25 -6.76
C GLU A 1009 28.13 -46.39 -7.03
N GLY A 1010 27.81 -46.12 -8.30
CA GLY A 1010 26.67 -45.26 -8.66
C GLY A 1010 26.90 -43.77 -8.37
N ARG A 1011 28.09 -43.39 -7.89
CA ARG A 1011 28.56 -42.02 -7.69
C ARG A 1011 29.92 -41.86 -8.36
N PRO A 1012 30.10 -40.91 -9.30
CA PRO A 1012 31.38 -40.73 -9.97
C PRO A 1012 32.42 -40.21 -8.97
N ARG A 1013 33.58 -40.89 -8.87
CA ARG A 1013 34.75 -40.53 -8.03
C ARG A 1013 36.02 -40.27 -8.86
N LEU A 1014 36.80 -39.25 -8.51
CA LEU A 1014 37.99 -38.85 -9.25
C LEU A 1014 39.12 -39.79 -8.83
N ILE A 1015 39.85 -40.31 -9.80
CA ILE A 1015 40.93 -41.26 -9.57
C ILE A 1015 42.18 -40.83 -10.35
N GLY A 1016 43.35 -41.03 -9.74
CA GLY A 1016 44.63 -40.92 -10.44
C GLY A 1016 45.06 -42.28 -10.98
N ILE A 1017 45.55 -42.31 -12.22
CA ILE A 1017 46.08 -43.51 -12.87
C ILE A 1017 47.60 -43.41 -12.86
N GLN A 1018 48.28 -44.31 -12.14
CA GLN A 1018 49.75 -44.31 -12.02
C GLN A 1018 50.44 -44.85 -13.28
N SER A 1019 51.75 -44.59 -13.40
CA SER A 1019 52.58 -45.07 -14.51
C SER A 1019 52.44 -46.57 -14.76
N GLY A 1020 52.18 -46.95 -16.03
CA GLY A 1020 51.91 -48.34 -16.45
C GLY A 1020 50.43 -48.71 -16.57
N GLY A 1021 49.50 -47.85 -16.12
CA GLY A 1021 48.04 -48.01 -16.32
C GLY A 1021 47.36 -49.05 -15.42
N GLU A 1022 48.13 -49.84 -14.66
CA GLU A 1022 47.60 -50.97 -13.86
C GLU A 1022 47.04 -50.55 -12.48
N LYS A 1023 47.49 -49.43 -11.92
CA LYS A 1023 47.12 -49.02 -10.56
C LYS A 1023 46.30 -47.73 -10.54
N VAL A 1024 45.04 -47.89 -10.15
CA VAL A 1024 44.09 -46.80 -9.89
C VAL A 1024 44.20 -46.38 -8.41
N VAL A 1025 44.45 -45.10 -8.17
CA VAL A 1025 44.61 -44.52 -6.83
C VAL A 1025 43.49 -43.54 -6.58
N SER A 1026 42.71 -43.77 -5.51
CA SER A 1026 41.75 -42.79 -5.01
C SER A 1026 42.48 -41.52 -4.55
N VAL A 1027 41.87 -40.35 -4.77
CA VAL A 1027 42.42 -39.06 -4.34
C VAL A 1027 42.65 -39.02 -2.82
N GLU A 1028 41.86 -39.76 -2.04
CA GLU A 1028 41.97 -39.86 -0.57
C GLU A 1028 43.29 -40.45 -0.07
N VAL A 1029 43.99 -41.20 -0.92
CA VAL A 1029 45.25 -41.89 -0.60
C VAL A 1029 46.46 -41.13 -1.17
N MET A 1030 46.24 -40.03 -1.89
CA MET A 1030 47.30 -39.17 -2.39
C MET A 1030 47.88 -38.32 -1.26
N SER A 1031 49.18 -38.00 -1.35
CA SER A 1031 49.79 -37.05 -0.41
C SER A 1031 49.19 -35.66 -0.60
N GLU A 1032 49.19 -34.84 0.45
CA GLU A 1032 48.66 -33.47 0.42
C GLU A 1032 49.23 -32.63 -0.74
N GLY A 1033 50.56 -32.61 -0.91
CA GLY A 1033 51.18 -31.91 -2.05
C GLY A 1033 50.83 -32.48 -3.44
N THR A 1034 50.40 -33.75 -3.54
CA THR A 1034 49.91 -34.33 -4.81
C THR A 1034 48.47 -33.88 -5.08
N ILE A 1035 47.67 -33.70 -4.03
CA ILE A 1035 46.31 -33.17 -4.12
C ILE A 1035 46.33 -31.69 -4.52
N ASP A 1036 47.28 -30.92 -3.98
CA ASP A 1036 47.52 -29.53 -4.41
C ASP A 1036 47.87 -29.47 -5.91
N GLN A 1037 48.72 -30.38 -6.39
CA GLN A 1037 49.06 -30.51 -7.82
C GLN A 1037 47.86 -30.91 -8.68
N LEU A 1038 46.99 -31.78 -8.18
CA LEU A 1038 45.76 -32.18 -8.85
C LEU A 1038 44.81 -30.98 -9.00
N PHE A 1039 44.61 -30.22 -7.93
CA PHE A 1039 43.78 -29.02 -7.95
C PHE A 1039 44.37 -27.96 -8.89
N LEU A 1040 45.69 -27.74 -8.85
CA LEU A 1040 46.37 -26.83 -9.79
C LEU A 1040 46.17 -27.27 -11.25
N SER A 1041 46.23 -28.57 -11.53
CA SER A 1041 46.05 -29.12 -12.88
C SER A 1041 44.65 -28.87 -13.44
N LEU A 1042 43.64 -29.10 -12.60
CA LEU A 1042 42.24 -28.81 -12.94
C LEU A 1042 42.03 -27.31 -13.15
N ARG A 1043 42.65 -26.48 -12.30
CA ARG A 1043 42.53 -25.03 -12.36
C ARG A 1043 43.15 -24.46 -13.63
N VAL A 1044 44.38 -24.86 -13.96
CA VAL A 1044 45.05 -24.40 -15.19
C VAL A 1044 44.25 -24.83 -16.42
N ALA A 1045 43.75 -26.08 -16.46
CA ALA A 1045 42.90 -26.54 -17.56
C ALA A 1045 41.62 -25.70 -17.72
N ALA A 1046 40.98 -25.32 -16.61
CA ALA A 1046 39.77 -24.49 -16.62
C ALA A 1046 40.06 -23.03 -17.04
N ILE A 1047 41.24 -22.50 -16.69
CA ILE A 1047 41.68 -21.17 -17.14
C ILE A 1047 41.94 -21.19 -18.65
N GLU A 1048 42.64 -22.20 -19.18
CA GLU A 1048 42.88 -22.35 -20.62
C GLU A 1048 41.55 -22.40 -21.41
N GLU A 1049 40.55 -23.12 -20.89
CA GLU A 1049 39.20 -23.14 -21.49
C GLU A 1049 38.52 -21.78 -21.43
N SER A 1050 38.56 -21.10 -20.28
CA SER A 1050 37.98 -19.76 -20.12
C SER A 1050 38.62 -18.73 -21.05
N VAL A 1051 39.94 -18.83 -21.27
CA VAL A 1051 40.69 -17.98 -22.20
C VAL A 1051 40.30 -18.28 -23.65
N ALA A 1052 40.10 -19.56 -24.01
CA ALA A 1052 39.61 -19.95 -25.32
C ALA A 1052 38.18 -19.43 -25.60
N ASP A 1053 37.32 -19.38 -24.58
CA ASP A 1053 35.96 -18.83 -24.63
C ASP A 1053 35.94 -17.28 -24.62
N GLY A 1054 37.11 -16.63 -24.56
CA GLY A 1054 37.26 -15.18 -24.77
C GLY A 1054 37.61 -14.36 -23.53
N VAL A 1055 37.81 -14.98 -22.36
CA VAL A 1055 38.20 -14.28 -21.12
C VAL A 1055 39.70 -13.96 -21.13
N ARG A 1056 40.07 -12.69 -21.17
CA ARG A 1056 41.47 -12.25 -21.24
C ARG A 1056 41.95 -11.57 -19.96
N LEU A 1057 41.92 -12.31 -18.84
CA LEU A 1057 42.34 -11.84 -17.53
C LEU A 1057 43.68 -12.45 -17.09
N PRO A 1058 44.54 -11.69 -16.39
CA PRO A 1058 45.81 -12.22 -15.91
C PRO A 1058 45.59 -13.27 -14.82
N PHE A 1059 46.36 -14.35 -14.88
CA PHE A 1059 46.45 -15.34 -13.81
C PHE A 1059 47.46 -14.88 -12.75
N LEU A 1060 46.98 -14.66 -11.54
CA LEU A 1060 47.78 -14.25 -10.38
C LEU A 1060 48.12 -15.48 -9.53
N ALA A 1061 49.40 -15.78 -9.38
CA ALA A 1061 49.92 -16.89 -8.59
C ALA A 1061 50.74 -16.34 -7.41
N ASP A 1062 50.28 -16.52 -6.18
CA ASP A 1062 50.92 -15.98 -4.96
C ASP A 1062 51.47 -17.11 -4.09
N ASP A 1063 52.80 -17.27 -4.05
CA ASP A 1063 53.52 -18.29 -3.27
C ASP A 1063 53.05 -19.75 -3.53
N LEU A 1064 52.58 -20.07 -4.75
CA LEU A 1064 51.97 -21.37 -5.07
C LEU A 1064 52.84 -22.60 -4.81
N PHE A 1065 54.17 -22.48 -4.96
CA PHE A 1065 55.09 -23.63 -4.90
C PHE A 1065 55.80 -23.79 -3.56
N THR A 1066 55.31 -23.13 -2.51
CA THR A 1066 55.90 -23.20 -1.16
C THR A 1066 55.96 -24.63 -0.60
N THR A 1067 55.03 -25.50 -0.99
CA THR A 1067 54.96 -26.91 -0.55
C THR A 1067 55.61 -27.91 -1.52
N TYR A 1068 56.19 -27.43 -2.64
CA TYR A 1068 56.75 -28.29 -3.68
C TYR A 1068 58.27 -28.43 -3.50
N ASP A 1069 58.81 -29.59 -3.83
CA ASP A 1069 60.26 -29.74 -4.00
C ASP A 1069 60.74 -29.03 -5.28
N ASP A 1070 62.06 -28.89 -5.48
CA ASP A 1070 62.62 -28.17 -6.62
C ASP A 1070 62.23 -28.80 -7.96
N ALA A 1071 62.15 -30.13 -8.04
CA ALA A 1071 61.81 -30.82 -9.29
C ALA A 1071 60.34 -30.57 -9.68
N ARG A 1072 59.43 -30.57 -8.71
CA ARG A 1072 58.01 -30.26 -8.89
C ARG A 1072 57.77 -28.77 -9.15
N SER A 1073 58.53 -27.90 -8.48
CA SER A 1073 58.49 -26.45 -8.72
C SER A 1073 58.94 -26.12 -10.15
N ALA A 1074 60.00 -26.79 -10.63
CA ALA A 1074 60.45 -26.69 -12.02
C ALA A 1074 59.37 -27.13 -13.01
N ALA A 1075 58.69 -28.26 -12.75
CA ALA A 1075 57.55 -28.70 -13.56
C ALA A 1075 56.38 -27.72 -13.52
N GLY A 1076 56.10 -27.16 -12.34
CA GLY A 1076 55.10 -26.11 -12.13
C GLY A 1076 55.36 -24.88 -12.99
N PHE A 1077 56.60 -24.37 -13.00
CA PHE A 1077 56.97 -23.25 -13.84
C PHE A 1077 56.79 -23.56 -15.33
N LYS A 1078 57.13 -24.76 -15.81
CA LYS A 1078 56.87 -25.16 -17.21
C LYS A 1078 55.39 -25.15 -17.57
N VAL A 1079 54.53 -25.64 -16.67
CA VAL A 1079 53.07 -25.58 -16.84
C VAL A 1079 52.59 -24.13 -16.93
N LEU A 1080 53.00 -23.27 -16.00
CA LEU A 1080 52.63 -21.85 -16.00
C LEU A 1080 53.18 -21.10 -17.21
N SER A 1081 54.37 -21.45 -17.71
CA SER A 1081 54.93 -20.86 -18.92
C SER A 1081 54.11 -21.18 -20.17
N ARG A 1082 53.50 -22.36 -20.27
CA ARG A 1082 52.59 -22.66 -21.38
C ARG A 1082 51.27 -21.90 -21.24
N LEU A 1083 50.75 -21.76 -20.03
CA LEU A 1083 49.61 -20.88 -19.78
C LEU A 1083 49.92 -19.43 -20.17
N ALA A 1084 51.16 -18.98 -19.93
CA ALA A 1084 51.65 -17.64 -20.28
C ALA A 1084 51.62 -17.33 -21.79
N GLU A 1085 51.57 -18.34 -22.66
CA GLU A 1085 51.41 -18.17 -24.10
C GLU A 1085 49.97 -17.73 -24.48
N GLN A 1086 48.99 -17.99 -23.60
CA GLN A 1086 47.58 -17.73 -23.84
C GLN A 1086 47.04 -16.56 -23.03
N THR A 1087 47.49 -16.41 -21.78
CA THR A 1087 47.12 -15.29 -20.90
C THR A 1087 48.31 -14.86 -20.05
N GLN A 1088 48.34 -13.60 -19.60
CA GLN A 1088 49.40 -13.10 -18.74
C GLN A 1088 49.44 -13.87 -17.41
N VAL A 1089 50.62 -14.35 -17.01
CA VAL A 1089 50.83 -14.99 -15.70
C VAL A 1089 51.73 -14.09 -14.85
N LEU A 1090 51.25 -13.72 -13.67
CA LEU A 1090 51.99 -12.95 -12.67
C LEU A 1090 52.24 -13.84 -11.46
N PHE A 1091 53.50 -14.22 -11.26
CA PHE A 1091 53.92 -15.06 -10.14
C PHE A 1091 54.62 -14.21 -9.07
N PHE A 1092 54.05 -14.18 -7.86
CA PHE A 1092 54.59 -13.50 -6.70
C PHE A 1092 55.23 -14.55 -5.77
N THR A 1093 56.47 -14.30 -5.36
CA THR A 1093 57.16 -15.14 -4.39
C THR A 1093 58.09 -14.32 -3.51
N HIS A 1094 58.22 -14.72 -2.26
CA HIS A 1094 59.24 -14.19 -1.33
C HIS A 1094 60.50 -15.08 -1.25
N HIS A 1095 60.51 -16.22 -1.95
CA HIS A 1095 61.64 -17.15 -1.99
C HIS A 1095 62.52 -16.91 -3.23
N GLU A 1096 63.69 -16.28 -3.04
CA GLU A 1096 64.63 -15.98 -4.13
C GLU A 1096 65.03 -17.22 -4.95
N HIS A 1097 65.19 -18.38 -4.29
CA HIS A 1097 65.56 -19.62 -4.99
C HIS A 1097 64.52 -20.05 -6.03
N LEU A 1098 63.22 -19.77 -5.82
CA LEU A 1098 62.17 -20.08 -6.80
C LEU A 1098 62.27 -19.17 -8.03
N ALA A 1099 62.67 -17.91 -7.84
CA ALA A 1099 62.91 -16.98 -8.95
C ALA A 1099 64.16 -17.37 -9.76
N GLU A 1100 65.20 -17.92 -9.12
CA GLU A 1100 66.38 -18.49 -9.77
C GLU A 1100 66.03 -19.77 -10.55
N LEU A 1101 65.30 -20.68 -9.92
CA LEU A 1101 64.82 -21.92 -10.54
C LEU A 1101 63.93 -21.64 -11.76
N ALA A 1102 63.04 -20.65 -11.69
CA ALA A 1102 62.22 -20.22 -12.83
C ALA A 1102 63.09 -19.72 -13.99
N ARG A 1103 64.13 -18.93 -13.72
CA ARG A 1103 65.07 -18.44 -14.75
C ARG A 1103 65.81 -19.59 -15.43
N GLU A 1104 66.31 -20.55 -14.65
CA GLU A 1104 67.02 -21.71 -15.17
C GLU A 1104 66.12 -22.59 -16.05
N VAL A 1105 64.93 -22.92 -15.55
CA VAL A 1105 64.04 -23.92 -16.16
C VAL A 1105 63.30 -23.38 -17.39
N LEU A 1106 63.03 -22.07 -17.44
CA LEU A 1106 62.19 -21.47 -18.48
C LEU A 1106 62.97 -20.92 -19.68
N THR A 1107 64.30 -20.92 -19.67
CA THR A 1107 65.09 -20.43 -20.82
C THR A 1107 64.87 -21.37 -22.04
N PRO A 1108 64.39 -20.89 -23.21
CA PRO A 1108 64.48 -19.52 -23.74
C PRO A 1108 63.21 -18.65 -23.67
N ALA A 1109 62.19 -19.01 -22.91
CA ALA A 1109 60.98 -18.19 -22.72
C ALA A 1109 61.31 -16.80 -22.12
N ARG A 1110 60.52 -15.78 -22.51
CA ARG A 1110 60.66 -14.41 -21.99
C ARG A 1110 60.17 -14.32 -20.55
N VAL A 1111 61.03 -14.65 -19.59
CA VAL A 1111 60.78 -14.41 -18.16
C VAL A 1111 61.29 -13.03 -17.78
N SER A 1112 60.42 -12.20 -17.19
CA SER A 1112 60.81 -10.92 -16.58
C SER A 1112 60.73 -11.08 -15.06
N THR A 1113 61.83 -10.77 -14.37
CA THR A 1113 61.90 -10.80 -12.90
C THR A 1113 61.99 -9.38 -12.38
N CYS A 1114 61.06 -8.99 -11.49
CA CYS A 1114 61.02 -7.69 -10.85
C CYS A 1114 61.18 -7.86 -9.33
N ARG A 1115 62.18 -7.21 -8.72
CA ARG A 1115 62.34 -7.15 -7.27
C ARG A 1115 61.66 -5.88 -6.74
N LEU A 1116 60.59 -6.07 -5.96
CA LEU A 1116 59.87 -4.98 -5.31
C LEU A 1116 60.73 -4.41 -4.16
N GLY A 1117 61.44 -3.31 -4.42
CA GLY A 1117 62.33 -2.65 -3.45
C GLY A 1117 63.53 -1.92 -4.07
N ASP A 1118 63.96 -2.29 -5.28
CA ASP A 1118 65.11 -1.70 -5.99
C ASP A 1118 64.70 -0.63 -7.05
N VAL A 1119 63.40 -0.31 -7.14
CA VAL A 1119 62.90 0.73 -8.06
C VAL A 1119 63.06 2.09 -7.37
N SER A 1120 63.95 2.93 -7.90
CA SER A 1120 64.11 4.32 -7.48
C SER A 1120 62.76 5.02 -7.42
N MET A 1121 62.39 5.52 -6.23
CA MET A 1121 61.33 6.51 -6.08
C MET A 1121 61.77 7.79 -6.79
N GLU A 1122 61.59 7.86 -8.11
CA GLU A 1122 61.52 9.15 -8.78
C GLU A 1122 60.23 9.82 -8.35
N ALA A 1123 60.38 10.92 -7.63
CA ALA A 1123 59.31 11.78 -7.20
C ALA A 1123 58.52 12.28 -8.41
N ALA A 1124 57.22 11.96 -8.43
CA ALA A 1124 56.21 12.68 -9.18
C ALA A 1124 55.30 13.40 -8.18
#